data_AF-A0A1F7GLB0-F1
#
_entry.id   AF-A0A1F7GLB0-F1
#
_cell.length_a   1.000
_cell.length_b   1.000
_cell.length_c   1.000
_cell.angle_alpha   90.00
_cell.angle_beta   90.00
_cell.angle_gamma   90.00
#
_symmetry.space_group_name_H-M   'P 1'
#
loop_
_entity.id
_entity.type
_entity.pdbx_description
1 polymer ?
#
loop_
_entity_poly.entity_id
_entity_poly.type
_entity_poly.pdbx_seq_one_letter_code
_entity_poly.pdbx_strand_id
1 'polypeptide(L)'
;MIYKIFHKIYPFITIFLFSLFFVNRLFLDSYLFYGEERGFLNYDFVNYHFKNLWEASRNFGAITSSHINVFTTGLFWKITSYFNLSWLDSEKLFYFFIIFLTTLSAYLVFKKVSKSEKIGLLMSLIYITTYNYYATITTTPKLLQFLIVPLSLYLWLSFNETKKLRYLIINALSSVLLLGIGINPPQMIGAYALICIYIFIFNFKKENLLNIFFFTFPYILSILFVFLVNSIVIVNSLQVIKFDLFSSSFLAPNAVVYEVLRFFGGWWDYAGSGGLFYNHIGDYYHSLVGIVMTYLPVAILIYLLKFQKREQISTRNKLILLTIIMLFLTKGGAMPFGEVFNKAYESLGILKIFREPWAKFIADFIFVVYLSIAYFLHTTPEKVKKYVLYFLVILLLFQIVPLGLKRVIDHRNLLWKISDVKIPDYWEKFSKWTKENAQGKRILILPAIISDKSNPGQDWNPYLFIGYPDIFFIYSDIISGQFNDDEDRYITQNYLKNLNSNLVSLGSIDYILNKNDVIHEQTAKLKTLGSVTDAIDINESIQFGQLSLIPVKKSVQLNRIRTVKNIKSASDNCVSFFYHEKNSDFVNTVYSNDPSINKNEIYEEMAVPNIKKISDISYEINFDTDSTKTTVLYFNETYNKGWQLYDSNGLWDKPIREDYTHIKANCFANAWLLSETFQNNHHHFYLRFSPDILYRQMETICIVILLLSLVFATIYLFKIRKKEGNSNSSVSFISPNKVMKVLYEKFHPSQFGVFKTEYRLLFLFATVLLIIFDFFNPHVYFDLFVIVFSFVWINTISAYKLNPRVNIYLASAFLFLTVICRLVGFMALSEKMSVWVVLFLVYVLLYSIIYDYLVSEKINNYDQFLGKVKSDIGYFERSKFSPIVFLLSLLHKSLANIRNTLITIYGNKFKTKQDYSVLILKLVITSFVLFVGFTAYRIVDSKINRLAFNPIISRFEPKIDYQSTTVLIRGKSFGTPEIDGSVLMSQYGAIRTSTWTESTITFDVPLSWKPGIVKLWIAKPINYEGKEVVAISKPFEIRIIPRHSTFTKDDDLFFQQIKDLEPLTKKLNGYE
;
A
#
# COMPACT_ATOMS: atom_id res chain seq x y z
N MET A 1 -34.59 6.62 -38.16
CA MET A 1 -34.75 6.87 -36.71
C MET A 1 -34.15 5.76 -35.85
N ILE A 2 -34.53 4.50 -36.08
CA ILE A 2 -34.02 3.30 -35.37
C ILE A 2 -32.47 3.23 -35.35
N TYR A 3 -31.80 3.44 -36.49
CA TYR A 3 -30.32 3.45 -36.56
C TYR A 3 -29.66 4.51 -35.65
N LYS A 4 -30.24 5.72 -35.55
CA LYS A 4 -29.71 6.79 -34.68
C LYS A 4 -29.95 6.50 -33.20
N ILE A 5 -31.05 5.83 -32.86
CA ILE A 5 -31.35 5.38 -31.50
C ILE A 5 -30.39 4.24 -31.12
N PHE A 6 -30.24 3.23 -31.98
CA PHE A 6 -29.31 2.13 -31.78
C PHE A 6 -27.87 2.61 -31.60
N HIS A 7 -27.41 3.55 -32.43
CA HIS A 7 -26.05 4.11 -32.31
C HIS A 7 -25.82 4.84 -30.96
N LYS A 8 -26.84 5.41 -30.33
CA LYS A 8 -26.70 6.04 -29.01
C LYS A 8 -26.74 5.04 -27.86
N ILE A 9 -27.43 3.90 -28.04
CA ILE A 9 -27.72 2.95 -26.98
C ILE A 9 -26.73 1.76 -26.97
N TYR A 10 -26.17 1.37 -28.12
CA TYR A 10 -25.27 0.20 -28.20
C TYR A 10 -24.08 0.23 -27.21
N PRO A 11 -23.44 1.38 -26.87
CA PRO A 11 -22.34 1.36 -25.92
C PRO A 11 -22.84 0.95 -24.53
N PHE A 12 -24.02 1.43 -24.12
CA PHE A 12 -24.63 1.08 -22.84
C PHE A 12 -25.02 -0.40 -22.79
N ILE A 13 -25.62 -0.93 -23.87
CA ILE A 13 -25.93 -2.36 -23.98
C ILE A 13 -24.64 -3.18 -23.91
N THR A 14 -23.58 -2.77 -24.62
CA THR A 14 -22.30 -3.47 -24.62
C THR A 14 -21.67 -3.47 -23.23
N ILE A 15 -21.68 -2.33 -22.53
CA ILE A 15 -21.16 -2.21 -21.16
C ILE A 15 -21.98 -3.08 -20.20
N PHE A 16 -23.31 -3.08 -20.32
CA PHE A 16 -24.19 -3.92 -19.51
C PHE A 16 -23.90 -5.41 -19.72
N LEU A 17 -23.89 -5.87 -20.97
CA LEU A 17 -23.62 -7.27 -21.32
C LEU A 17 -22.21 -7.69 -20.92
N PHE A 18 -21.22 -6.82 -21.10
CA PHE A 18 -19.85 -7.08 -20.69
C PHE A 18 -19.73 -7.19 -19.17
N SER A 19 -20.40 -6.32 -18.41
CA SER A 19 -20.40 -6.36 -16.93
C SER A 19 -21.07 -7.64 -16.43
N LEU A 20 -22.17 -8.07 -17.07
CA LEU A 20 -22.83 -9.33 -16.77
C LEU A 20 -21.92 -10.53 -17.07
N PHE A 21 -21.26 -10.53 -18.23
CA PHE A 21 -20.26 -11.55 -18.59
C PHE A 21 -19.12 -11.58 -17.56
N PHE A 22 -18.62 -10.41 -17.17
CA PHE A 22 -17.53 -10.28 -16.21
C PHE A 22 -17.88 -10.93 -14.88
N VAL A 23 -19.02 -10.56 -14.27
CA VAL A 23 -19.44 -11.13 -12.97
C VAL A 23 -19.69 -12.64 -13.07
N ASN A 24 -20.33 -13.12 -14.13
CA ASN A 24 -20.57 -14.56 -14.31
C ASN A 24 -19.25 -15.35 -14.42
N ARG A 25 -18.21 -14.77 -15.02
CA ARG A 25 -16.89 -15.40 -15.09
C ARG A 25 -16.03 -15.19 -13.84
N LEU A 26 -16.39 -14.23 -12.98
CA LEU A 26 -15.68 -13.97 -11.74
C LEU A 26 -16.01 -15.01 -10.67
N PHE A 27 -17.29 -15.36 -10.52
CA PHE A 27 -17.76 -16.25 -9.45
C PHE A 27 -17.88 -17.73 -9.88
N LEU A 28 -17.62 -18.63 -8.92
CA LEU A 28 -18.10 -20.00 -8.94
C LEU A 28 -19.49 -20.09 -8.29
N ASP A 29 -20.23 -21.15 -8.60
CA ASP A 29 -21.54 -21.37 -8.01
C ASP A 29 -21.40 -21.74 -6.53
N SER A 30 -22.13 -21.05 -5.66
CA SER A 30 -22.12 -21.24 -4.20
C SER A 30 -20.84 -20.82 -3.45
N TYR A 31 -19.92 -20.09 -4.08
CA TYR A 31 -18.74 -19.52 -3.42
C TYR A 31 -18.89 -18.01 -3.23
N LEU A 32 -18.65 -17.56 -1.99
CA LEU A 32 -18.59 -16.15 -1.61
C LEU A 32 -17.13 -15.71 -1.52
N PHE A 33 -16.87 -14.46 -1.87
CA PHE A 33 -15.52 -13.94 -1.84
C PHE A 33 -15.01 -13.78 -0.40
N TYR A 34 -13.73 -14.12 -0.19
CA TYR A 34 -13.02 -13.95 1.08
C TYR A 34 -11.59 -13.46 0.81
N GLY A 35 -11.35 -12.15 0.95
CA GLY A 35 -10.04 -11.53 0.69
C GLY A 35 -9.65 -10.49 1.73
N GLU A 36 -9.07 -9.37 1.29
CA GLU A 36 -8.76 -8.25 2.19
C GLU A 36 -10.03 -7.66 2.81
N GLU A 37 -11.12 -7.59 2.04
CA GLU A 37 -12.45 -7.22 2.55
C GLU A 37 -13.19 -8.45 3.08
N ARG A 38 -13.03 -8.74 4.37
CA ARG A 38 -13.69 -9.89 5.00
C ARG A 38 -15.21 -9.73 5.16
N GLY A 39 -15.72 -8.50 5.07
CA GLY A 39 -17.15 -8.21 5.22
C GLY A 39 -18.04 -8.82 4.13
N PHE A 40 -17.49 -9.17 2.96
CA PHE A 40 -18.24 -9.78 1.85
C PHE A 40 -18.95 -11.08 2.22
N LEU A 41 -18.44 -11.80 3.22
CA LEU A 41 -19.11 -13.00 3.76
C LEU A 41 -20.52 -12.70 4.27
N ASN A 42 -20.69 -11.59 5.00
CA ASN A 42 -21.97 -11.20 5.58
C ASN A 42 -21.96 -9.71 6.01
N TYR A 43 -22.33 -8.82 5.09
CA TYR A 43 -22.48 -7.40 5.43
C TYR A 43 -23.71 -7.10 6.30
N ASP A 44 -24.64 -8.03 6.49
CA ASP A 44 -25.70 -7.83 7.48
C ASP A 44 -25.14 -7.82 8.90
N PHE A 45 -24.08 -8.59 9.17
CA PHE A 45 -23.34 -8.55 10.43
C PHE A 45 -22.63 -7.19 10.59
N VAL A 46 -21.91 -6.74 9.55
CA VAL A 46 -21.23 -5.43 9.51
C VAL A 46 -22.23 -4.30 9.81
N ASN A 47 -23.38 -4.33 9.13
CA ASN A 47 -24.45 -3.37 9.34
C ASN A 47 -25.05 -3.43 10.74
N TYR A 48 -25.04 -4.59 11.40
CA TYR A 48 -25.61 -4.75 12.74
C TYR A 48 -24.66 -4.20 13.80
N HIS A 49 -23.39 -4.62 13.79
CA HIS A 49 -22.42 -4.33 14.85
C HIS A 49 -21.61 -3.04 14.64
N PHE A 50 -21.31 -2.64 13.40
CA PHE A 50 -20.37 -1.53 13.16
C PHE A 50 -21.07 -0.17 13.04
N LYS A 51 -22.19 0.05 13.76
CA LYS A 51 -22.92 1.33 13.70
C LYS A 51 -22.37 2.42 14.60
N ASN A 52 -21.69 2.03 15.68
CA ASN A 52 -21.22 2.93 16.73
C ASN A 52 -19.70 2.86 16.86
N LEU A 53 -19.11 3.82 17.57
CA LEU A 53 -17.66 3.82 17.83
C LEU A 53 -17.22 2.69 18.76
N TRP A 54 -18.03 2.33 19.75
CA TRP A 54 -17.77 1.19 20.63
C TRP A 54 -18.40 -0.08 20.06
N GLU A 55 -17.60 -1.11 19.88
CA GLU A 55 -18.02 -2.42 19.39
C GLU A 55 -18.04 -3.43 20.53
N ALA A 56 -19.18 -3.54 21.21
CA ALA A 56 -19.38 -4.47 22.33
C ALA A 56 -19.28 -5.96 21.92
N SER A 57 -19.37 -6.25 20.62
CA SER A 57 -19.37 -7.61 20.10
C SER A 57 -17.99 -8.27 20.02
N ARG A 58 -16.90 -7.49 20.12
CA ARG A 58 -15.53 -8.03 20.11
C ARG A 58 -14.99 -8.16 21.52
N ASN A 59 -14.85 -9.39 22.01
CA ASN A 59 -14.28 -9.72 23.31
C ASN A 59 -14.95 -8.96 24.46
N PHE A 60 -14.19 -8.09 25.14
CA PHE A 60 -14.67 -7.24 26.22
C PHE A 60 -15.04 -5.83 25.72
N GLY A 61 -15.23 -5.65 24.42
CA GLY A 61 -15.55 -4.36 23.81
C GLY A 61 -14.31 -3.53 23.50
N ALA A 62 -14.32 -2.91 22.33
CA ALA A 62 -13.22 -2.09 21.84
C ALA A 62 -13.74 -0.88 21.07
N ILE A 63 -12.92 0.15 20.93
CA ILE A 63 -13.19 1.21 19.93
C ILE A 63 -12.84 0.65 18.55
N THR A 64 -13.73 0.80 17.58
CA THR A 64 -13.57 0.27 16.22
C THR A 64 -13.60 1.38 15.15
N SER A 65 -12.75 1.26 14.14
CA SER A 65 -12.82 2.07 12.91
C SER A 65 -13.71 1.44 11.85
N SER A 66 -14.30 0.26 12.12
CA SER A 66 -15.01 -0.55 11.13
C SER A 66 -16.35 0.05 10.66
N HIS A 67 -16.83 1.14 11.29
CA HIS A 67 -18.08 1.81 10.94
C HIS A 67 -18.11 2.38 9.52
N ILE A 68 -16.95 2.68 8.95
CA ILE A 68 -16.87 3.12 7.56
C ILE A 68 -17.30 2.05 6.56
N ASN A 69 -17.22 0.76 6.93
CA ASN A 69 -17.70 -0.36 6.11
C ASN A 69 -19.23 -0.36 5.94
N VAL A 70 -19.95 0.36 6.80
CA VAL A 70 -21.42 0.51 6.71
C VAL A 70 -21.81 1.37 5.50
N PHE A 71 -20.98 2.34 5.11
CA PHE A 71 -21.25 3.19 3.95
C PHE A 71 -20.68 2.58 2.66
N THR A 72 -21.34 2.85 1.54
CA THR A 72 -21.16 2.17 0.24
C THR A 72 -21.57 0.69 0.28
N THR A 73 -20.77 -0.19 0.88
CA THR A 73 -20.97 -1.64 0.78
C THR A 73 -22.04 -2.14 1.76
N GLY A 74 -21.97 -1.78 3.03
CA GLY A 74 -23.02 -2.12 4.01
C GLY A 74 -24.41 -1.62 3.59
N LEU A 75 -24.52 -0.36 3.16
CA LEU A 75 -25.76 0.23 2.65
C LEU A 75 -26.30 -0.56 1.44
N PHE A 76 -25.44 -0.98 0.52
CA PHE A 76 -25.84 -1.79 -0.63
C PHE A 76 -26.45 -3.11 -0.17
N TRP A 77 -25.80 -3.83 0.75
CA TRP A 77 -26.32 -5.08 1.29
C TRP A 77 -27.64 -4.89 2.03
N LYS A 78 -27.75 -3.82 2.82
CA LYS A 78 -29.00 -3.47 3.50
C LYS A 78 -30.14 -3.27 2.49
N ILE A 79 -29.89 -2.60 1.37
CA ILE A 79 -30.87 -2.46 0.28
C ILE A 79 -31.24 -3.82 -0.29
N THR A 80 -30.28 -4.68 -0.60
CA THR A 80 -30.55 -6.02 -1.14
C THR A 80 -31.29 -6.93 -0.16
N SER A 81 -31.07 -6.76 1.16
CA SER A 81 -31.75 -7.53 2.19
C SER A 81 -33.26 -7.27 2.21
N TYR A 82 -33.73 -6.07 1.84
CA TYR A 82 -35.17 -5.78 1.70
C TYR A 82 -35.84 -6.57 0.56
N PHE A 83 -35.06 -7.08 -0.39
CA PHE A 83 -35.53 -7.92 -1.49
C PHE A 83 -35.35 -9.42 -1.21
N ASN A 84 -34.92 -9.81 0.01
CA ASN A 84 -34.63 -11.19 0.39
C ASN A 84 -33.66 -11.91 -0.56
N LEU A 85 -32.67 -11.19 -1.10
CA LEU A 85 -31.62 -11.80 -1.92
C LEU A 85 -30.68 -12.64 -1.04
N SER A 86 -30.16 -13.75 -1.59
CA SER A 86 -29.11 -14.53 -0.93
C SER A 86 -27.82 -13.69 -0.84
N TRP A 87 -26.92 -14.02 0.10
CA TRP A 87 -25.64 -13.31 0.21
C TRP A 87 -24.83 -13.35 -1.09
N LEU A 88 -24.86 -14.48 -1.81
CA LEU A 88 -24.18 -14.64 -3.10
C LEU A 88 -24.79 -13.75 -4.18
N ASP A 89 -26.11 -13.65 -4.23
CA ASP A 89 -26.80 -12.80 -5.21
C ASP A 89 -26.56 -11.31 -4.90
N SER A 90 -26.58 -10.92 -3.63
CA SER A 90 -26.20 -9.58 -3.18
C SER A 90 -24.76 -9.23 -3.59
N GLU A 91 -23.82 -10.16 -3.40
CA GLU A 91 -22.43 -9.97 -3.79
C GLU A 91 -22.26 -9.84 -5.31
N LYS A 92 -22.82 -10.77 -6.09
CA LYS A 92 -22.80 -10.71 -7.57
C LYS A 92 -23.40 -9.41 -8.08
N LEU A 93 -24.50 -8.96 -7.48
CA LEU A 93 -25.16 -7.72 -7.86
C LEU A 93 -24.29 -6.49 -7.51
N PHE A 94 -23.61 -6.49 -6.35
CA PHE A 94 -22.67 -5.45 -5.98
C PHE A 94 -21.53 -5.32 -7.01
N TYR A 95 -20.84 -6.41 -7.30
CA TYR A 95 -19.76 -6.40 -8.31
C TYR A 95 -20.28 -6.00 -9.68
N PHE A 96 -21.50 -6.44 -10.05
CA PHE A 96 -22.14 -6.01 -11.30
C PHE A 96 -22.29 -4.48 -11.34
N PHE A 97 -22.83 -3.87 -10.28
CA PHE A 97 -22.99 -2.41 -10.21
C PHE A 97 -21.63 -1.70 -10.23
N ILE A 98 -20.65 -2.15 -9.46
CA ILE A 98 -19.32 -1.52 -9.41
C ILE A 98 -18.62 -1.61 -10.77
N ILE A 99 -18.61 -2.78 -11.41
CA ILE A 99 -18.00 -2.98 -12.73
C ILE A 99 -18.74 -2.16 -13.79
N PHE A 100 -20.08 -2.17 -13.77
CA PHE A 100 -20.90 -1.40 -14.70
C PHE A 100 -20.63 0.11 -14.57
N LEU A 101 -20.66 0.64 -13.34
CA LEU A 101 -20.41 2.06 -13.08
C LEU A 101 -18.96 2.45 -13.41
N THR A 102 -17.99 1.58 -13.12
CA THR A 102 -16.57 1.81 -13.45
C THR A 102 -16.39 1.89 -14.97
N THR A 103 -16.95 0.93 -15.70
CA THR A 103 -16.87 0.90 -17.16
C THR A 103 -17.61 2.08 -17.78
N LEU A 104 -18.79 2.42 -17.25
CA LEU A 104 -19.59 3.55 -17.72
C LEU A 104 -18.88 4.90 -17.49
N SER A 105 -18.37 5.13 -16.29
CA SER A 105 -17.64 6.36 -15.97
C SER A 105 -16.38 6.51 -16.83
N ALA A 106 -15.59 5.45 -16.99
CA ALA A 106 -14.44 5.43 -17.88
C ALA A 106 -14.84 5.68 -19.34
N TYR A 107 -15.92 5.05 -19.82
CA TYR A 107 -16.47 5.28 -21.16
C TYR A 107 -16.84 6.74 -21.37
N LEU A 108 -17.52 7.36 -20.41
CA LEU A 108 -17.96 8.75 -20.50
C LEU A 108 -16.77 9.72 -20.62
N VAL A 109 -15.70 9.51 -19.85
CA VAL A 109 -14.46 10.30 -19.98
C VAL A 109 -13.77 10.03 -21.31
N PHE A 110 -13.51 8.75 -21.65
CA PHE A 110 -12.75 8.39 -22.84
C PHE A 110 -13.47 8.77 -24.13
N LYS A 111 -14.81 8.64 -24.19
CA LYS A 111 -15.64 9.16 -25.28
C LYS A 111 -15.45 10.67 -25.43
N LYS A 112 -15.47 11.40 -24.32
CA LYS A 112 -15.37 12.86 -24.30
C LYS A 112 -14.01 13.34 -24.82
N VAL A 113 -12.91 12.74 -24.36
CA VAL A 113 -11.57 13.14 -24.81
C VAL A 113 -11.22 12.65 -26.22
N SER A 114 -11.65 11.45 -26.61
CA SER A 114 -11.40 10.89 -27.95
C SER A 114 -12.34 11.41 -29.03
N LYS A 115 -13.47 12.01 -28.62
CA LYS A 115 -14.60 12.40 -29.47
C LYS A 115 -15.15 11.25 -30.32
N SER A 116 -15.04 10.01 -29.83
CA SER A 116 -15.47 8.81 -30.55
C SER A 116 -16.09 7.80 -29.59
N GLU A 117 -17.30 7.34 -29.91
CA GLU A 117 -17.98 6.31 -29.11
C GLU A 117 -17.25 4.97 -29.15
N LYS A 118 -16.73 4.58 -30.32
CA LYS A 118 -16.01 3.32 -30.49
C LYS A 118 -14.70 3.29 -29.71
N ILE A 119 -13.94 4.39 -29.76
CA ILE A 119 -12.68 4.52 -29.01
C ILE A 119 -12.99 4.59 -27.52
N GLY A 120 -13.96 5.40 -27.11
CA GLY A 120 -14.38 5.47 -25.72
C GLY A 120 -14.74 4.11 -25.15
N LEU A 121 -15.51 3.31 -25.89
CA LEU A 121 -15.92 1.95 -25.50
C LEU A 121 -14.73 0.98 -25.44
N LEU A 122 -13.88 0.95 -26.46
CA LEU A 122 -12.70 0.07 -26.46
C LEU A 122 -11.77 0.38 -25.29
N MET A 123 -11.52 1.67 -25.02
CA MET A 123 -10.63 2.09 -23.93
C MET A 123 -11.21 1.78 -22.55
N SER A 124 -12.54 1.89 -22.36
CA SER A 124 -13.17 1.54 -21.08
C SER A 124 -13.09 0.04 -20.79
N LEU A 125 -13.23 -0.81 -21.82
CA LEU A 125 -13.09 -2.26 -21.68
C LEU A 125 -11.65 -2.67 -21.36
N ILE A 126 -10.66 -2.05 -22.01
CA ILE A 126 -9.23 -2.28 -21.72
C ILE A 126 -8.89 -1.84 -20.29
N TYR A 127 -9.42 -0.70 -19.85
CA TYR A 127 -9.16 -0.16 -18.52
C TYR A 127 -9.57 -1.14 -17.39
N ILE A 128 -10.76 -1.73 -17.48
CA ILE A 128 -11.26 -2.67 -16.46
C ILE A 128 -10.77 -4.12 -16.63
N THR A 129 -10.01 -4.42 -17.68
CA THR A 129 -9.41 -5.76 -17.90
C THR A 129 -7.90 -5.76 -17.68
N THR A 130 -7.35 -4.65 -17.15
CA THR A 130 -5.94 -4.59 -16.77
C THR A 130 -5.61 -5.54 -15.61
N TYR A 131 -4.37 -6.03 -15.57
CA TYR A 131 -3.87 -6.86 -14.47
C TYR A 131 -4.18 -6.23 -13.10
N ASN A 132 -3.92 -4.93 -12.95
CA ASN A 132 -4.12 -4.24 -11.67
C ASN A 132 -5.60 -4.21 -11.24
N TYR A 133 -6.54 -4.09 -12.19
CA TYR A 133 -7.97 -4.19 -11.85
C TYR A 133 -8.33 -5.58 -11.32
N TYR A 134 -7.83 -6.65 -11.96
CA TYR A 134 -8.02 -8.02 -11.47
C TYR A 134 -7.35 -8.25 -10.10
N ALA A 135 -6.11 -7.79 -9.93
CA ALA A 135 -5.35 -7.93 -8.69
C ALA A 135 -5.97 -7.17 -7.50
N THR A 136 -6.85 -6.21 -7.76
CA THR A 136 -7.47 -5.37 -6.73
C THR A 136 -8.96 -5.63 -6.54
N ILE A 137 -9.53 -6.60 -7.27
CA ILE A 137 -10.93 -6.98 -7.13
C ILE A 137 -11.28 -7.45 -5.71
N THR A 138 -10.27 -7.83 -4.95
CA THR A 138 -10.34 -8.30 -3.57
C THR A 138 -10.33 -7.19 -2.53
N THR A 139 -10.17 -5.92 -2.97
CA THR A 139 -9.92 -4.75 -2.11
C THR A 139 -10.87 -3.62 -2.48
N THR A 140 -11.94 -3.44 -1.70
CA THR A 140 -12.99 -2.45 -1.96
C THR A 140 -12.45 -1.03 -2.20
N PRO A 141 -11.53 -0.47 -1.39
CA PRO A 141 -11.02 0.89 -1.63
C PRO A 141 -10.34 1.08 -2.99
N LYS A 142 -9.59 0.07 -3.46
CA LYS A 142 -8.90 0.14 -4.76
C LYS A 142 -9.91 0.03 -5.90
N LEU A 143 -10.91 -0.86 -5.80
CA LEU A 143 -12.02 -0.93 -6.76
C LEU A 143 -12.77 0.40 -6.87
N LEU A 144 -13.07 1.03 -5.74
CA LEU A 144 -13.75 2.33 -5.70
C LEU A 144 -12.89 3.46 -6.28
N GLN A 145 -11.55 3.39 -6.18
CA GLN A 145 -10.65 4.33 -6.85
C GLN A 145 -10.80 4.25 -8.38
N PHE A 146 -10.84 3.05 -8.95
CA PHE A 146 -11.04 2.85 -10.40
C PHE A 146 -12.35 3.47 -10.91
N LEU A 147 -13.37 3.60 -10.05
CA LEU A 147 -14.66 4.24 -10.32
C LEU A 147 -14.65 5.76 -10.09
N ILE A 148 -14.22 6.23 -8.91
CA ILE A 148 -14.38 7.64 -8.52
C ILE A 148 -13.54 8.57 -9.40
N VAL A 149 -12.33 8.15 -9.78
CA VAL A 149 -11.40 8.95 -10.60
C VAL A 149 -12.02 9.32 -11.95
N PRO A 150 -12.45 8.36 -12.81
CA PRO A 150 -13.12 8.70 -14.06
C PRO A 150 -14.45 9.43 -13.84
N LEU A 151 -15.26 9.04 -12.86
CA LEU A 151 -16.56 9.67 -12.61
C LEU A 151 -16.41 11.16 -12.28
N SER A 152 -15.55 11.47 -11.31
CA SER A 152 -15.29 12.83 -10.88
C SER A 152 -14.62 13.66 -11.97
N LEU A 153 -13.71 13.09 -12.77
CA LEU A 153 -13.15 13.79 -13.92
C LEU A 153 -14.22 14.09 -14.98
N TYR A 154 -15.13 13.15 -15.29
CA TYR A 154 -16.22 13.38 -16.22
C TYR A 154 -17.15 14.52 -15.75
N LEU A 155 -17.52 14.49 -14.47
CA LEU A 155 -18.38 15.51 -13.87
C LEU A 155 -17.70 16.88 -13.87
N TRP A 156 -16.41 16.94 -13.57
CA TRP A 156 -15.61 18.15 -13.68
C TRP A 156 -15.55 18.68 -15.12
N LEU A 157 -15.24 17.82 -16.10
CA LEU A 157 -15.19 18.22 -17.52
C LEU A 157 -16.55 18.73 -18.01
N SER A 158 -17.64 18.11 -17.55
CA SER A 158 -19.01 18.51 -17.89
C SER A 158 -19.41 19.81 -17.21
N PHE A 159 -19.03 20.01 -15.95
CA PHE A 159 -19.16 21.30 -15.27
C PHE A 159 -18.37 22.39 -16.00
N ASN A 160 -17.12 22.13 -16.37
CA ASN A 160 -16.26 23.13 -16.99
C ASN A 160 -16.81 23.60 -18.34
N GLU A 161 -17.42 22.70 -19.12
CA GLU A 161 -18.05 23.01 -20.40
C GLU A 161 -19.39 23.73 -20.26
N THR A 162 -20.27 23.31 -19.34
CA THR A 162 -21.64 23.84 -19.30
C THR A 162 -21.91 24.84 -18.18
N LYS A 163 -20.98 24.96 -17.21
CA LYS A 163 -21.12 25.73 -15.96
C LYS A 163 -22.41 25.42 -15.17
N LYS A 164 -22.92 24.18 -15.23
CA LYS A 164 -24.16 23.77 -14.54
C LYS A 164 -23.83 23.16 -13.18
N LEU A 165 -24.38 23.74 -12.11
CA LEU A 165 -24.13 23.32 -10.72
C LEU A 165 -24.47 21.84 -10.45
N ARG A 166 -25.47 21.28 -11.16
CA ARG A 166 -25.87 19.87 -11.02
C ARG A 166 -24.69 18.88 -11.09
N TYR A 167 -23.66 19.17 -11.88
CA TYR A 167 -22.50 18.28 -11.98
C TYR A 167 -21.62 18.30 -10.73
N LEU A 168 -21.50 19.45 -10.06
CA LEU A 168 -20.81 19.55 -8.78
C LEU A 168 -21.64 18.87 -7.67
N ILE A 169 -22.96 19.04 -7.69
CA ILE A 169 -23.87 18.37 -6.74
C ILE A 169 -23.76 16.85 -6.91
N ILE A 170 -23.88 16.34 -8.13
CA ILE A 170 -23.75 14.91 -8.41
C ILE A 170 -22.36 14.42 -7.97
N ASN A 171 -21.29 15.19 -8.20
CA ASN A 171 -19.95 14.79 -7.78
C ASN A 171 -19.81 14.69 -6.25
N ALA A 172 -20.37 15.66 -5.52
CA ALA A 172 -20.40 15.61 -4.06
C ALA A 172 -21.22 14.41 -3.56
N LEU A 173 -22.40 14.17 -4.12
CA LEU A 173 -23.24 13.01 -3.78
C LEU A 173 -22.55 11.68 -4.10
N SER A 174 -21.92 11.56 -5.27
CA SER A 174 -21.14 10.36 -5.63
C SER A 174 -20.00 10.13 -4.65
N SER A 175 -19.35 11.18 -4.17
CA SER A 175 -18.28 11.06 -3.20
C SER A 175 -18.77 10.59 -1.82
N VAL A 176 -20.00 10.95 -1.42
CA VAL A 176 -20.66 10.39 -0.22
C VAL A 176 -21.03 8.93 -0.41
N LEU A 177 -21.65 8.60 -1.55
CA LEU A 177 -22.08 7.24 -1.82
C LEU A 177 -20.91 6.27 -1.95
N LEU A 178 -19.71 6.77 -2.26
CA LEU A 178 -18.47 6.00 -2.42
C LEU A 178 -17.49 6.20 -1.25
N LEU A 179 -17.99 6.61 -0.07
CA LEU A 179 -17.19 6.79 1.15
C LEU A 179 -16.42 5.53 1.58
N GLY A 180 -16.83 4.33 1.15
CA GLY A 180 -16.09 3.09 1.38
C GLY A 180 -14.65 3.11 0.87
N ILE A 181 -14.26 4.06 0.00
CA ILE A 181 -12.84 4.28 -0.34
C ILE A 181 -12.00 4.67 0.89
N GLY A 182 -12.63 5.33 1.86
CA GLY A 182 -12.01 5.84 3.07
C GLY A 182 -11.69 4.79 4.14
N ILE A 183 -12.07 3.52 3.95
CA ILE A 183 -11.52 2.37 4.71
C ILE A 183 -9.98 2.44 4.67
N ASN A 184 -9.43 2.95 3.56
CA ASN A 184 -8.03 3.29 3.42
C ASN A 184 -7.89 4.80 3.13
N PRO A 185 -7.75 5.66 4.15
CA PRO A 185 -7.66 7.11 3.96
C PRO A 185 -6.56 7.54 2.97
N PRO A 186 -5.33 6.96 2.98
CA PRO A 186 -4.35 7.20 1.93
C PRO A 186 -4.85 6.93 0.51
N GLN A 187 -5.61 5.85 0.28
CA GLN A 187 -6.16 5.54 -1.06
C GLN A 187 -7.11 6.64 -1.53
N MET A 188 -8.01 7.07 -0.65
CA MET A 188 -8.97 8.14 -0.93
C MET A 188 -8.27 9.46 -1.26
N ILE A 189 -7.29 9.85 -0.44
CA ILE A 189 -6.52 11.09 -0.66
C ILE A 189 -5.77 11.01 -2.00
N GLY A 190 -5.20 9.85 -2.34
CA GLY A 190 -4.54 9.62 -3.62
C GLY A 190 -5.46 9.85 -4.82
N ALA A 191 -6.65 9.24 -4.80
CA ALA A 191 -7.66 9.36 -5.86
C ALA A 191 -8.06 10.82 -6.13
N TYR A 192 -8.32 11.59 -5.08
CA TYR A 192 -8.69 13.02 -5.22
C TYR A 192 -7.48 13.90 -5.56
N ALA A 193 -6.27 13.54 -5.11
CA ALA A 193 -5.05 14.26 -5.45
C ALA A 193 -4.81 14.27 -6.97
N LEU A 194 -5.01 13.14 -7.67
CA LEU A 194 -4.93 13.10 -9.13
C LEU A 194 -5.86 14.15 -9.78
N ILE A 195 -7.09 14.27 -9.28
CA ILE A 195 -8.07 15.17 -9.89
C ILE A 195 -7.71 16.63 -9.60
N CYS A 196 -7.27 16.95 -8.38
CA CYS A 196 -6.74 18.27 -8.04
C CYS A 196 -5.53 18.64 -8.92
N ILE A 197 -4.58 17.71 -9.10
CA ILE A 197 -3.40 17.90 -9.95
C ILE A 197 -3.82 18.12 -11.41
N TYR A 198 -4.76 17.32 -11.94
CA TYR A 198 -5.32 17.49 -13.28
C TYR A 198 -5.92 18.90 -13.45
N ILE A 199 -6.80 19.28 -12.53
CA ILE A 199 -7.50 20.57 -12.55
C ILE A 199 -6.48 21.72 -12.52
N PHE A 200 -5.49 21.64 -11.64
CA PHE A 200 -4.42 22.63 -11.54
C PHE A 200 -3.67 22.73 -12.87
N ILE A 201 -3.11 21.63 -13.39
CA ILE A 201 -2.32 21.63 -14.64
C ILE A 201 -3.13 22.16 -15.83
N PHE A 202 -4.41 21.79 -15.95
CA PHE A 202 -5.24 22.15 -17.09
C PHE A 202 -5.77 23.57 -17.04
N ASN A 203 -6.01 24.13 -15.85
CA ASN A 203 -6.48 25.51 -15.66
C ASN A 203 -5.36 26.51 -15.33
N PHE A 204 -4.12 26.06 -15.16
CA PHE A 204 -2.95 26.93 -15.07
C PHE A 204 -2.73 27.66 -16.41
N LYS A 205 -3.42 28.78 -16.62
CA LYS A 205 -3.21 29.75 -17.69
C LYS A 205 -3.48 31.14 -17.15
N LYS A 206 -2.43 31.97 -16.95
CA LYS A 206 -2.41 33.45 -16.77
C LYS A 206 -3.43 34.14 -15.85
N GLU A 207 -4.43 33.45 -15.33
CA GLU A 207 -5.35 33.94 -14.33
C GLU A 207 -4.65 33.99 -12.98
N ASN A 208 -5.04 34.96 -12.14
CA ASN A 208 -4.54 35.07 -10.79
C ASN A 208 -4.73 33.72 -10.06
N LEU A 209 -3.74 33.27 -9.29
CA LEU A 209 -3.82 32.02 -8.49
C LEU A 209 -5.10 31.98 -7.64
N LEU A 210 -5.55 33.15 -7.18
CA LEU A 210 -6.82 33.35 -6.49
C LEU A 210 -8.04 32.94 -7.33
N ASN A 211 -8.09 33.23 -8.63
CA ASN A 211 -9.21 32.83 -9.49
C ASN A 211 -9.24 31.33 -9.73
N ILE A 212 -8.07 30.69 -9.91
CA ILE A 212 -7.97 29.24 -10.00
C ILE A 212 -8.41 28.62 -8.67
N PHE A 213 -7.95 29.15 -7.53
CA PHE A 213 -8.40 28.72 -6.21
C PHE A 213 -9.92 28.84 -6.07
N PHE A 214 -10.54 29.98 -6.35
CA PHE A 214 -12.00 30.15 -6.26
C PHE A 214 -12.78 29.29 -7.27
N PHE A 215 -12.25 29.07 -8.47
CA PHE A 215 -12.87 28.19 -9.48
C PHE A 215 -12.83 26.72 -9.08
N THR A 216 -11.79 26.32 -8.37
CA THR A 216 -11.56 24.94 -7.88
C THR A 216 -12.10 24.72 -6.47
N PHE A 217 -12.40 25.80 -5.74
CA PHE A 217 -12.86 25.77 -4.35
C PHE A 217 -14.10 24.90 -4.14
N PRO A 218 -15.17 24.95 -4.97
CA PRO A 218 -16.32 24.05 -4.79
C PRO A 218 -15.95 22.56 -4.89
N TYR A 219 -14.96 22.24 -5.70
CA TYR A 219 -14.45 20.88 -5.86
C TYR A 219 -13.59 20.47 -4.65
N ILE A 220 -12.67 21.35 -4.22
CA ILE A 220 -11.89 21.18 -2.99
C ILE A 220 -12.81 21.02 -1.78
N LEU A 221 -13.92 21.74 -1.74
CA LEU A 221 -14.88 21.70 -0.66
C LEU A 221 -15.70 20.40 -0.65
N SER A 222 -16.00 19.84 -1.82
CA SER A 222 -16.54 18.48 -1.92
C SER A 222 -15.54 17.41 -1.45
N ILE A 223 -14.24 17.61 -1.67
CA ILE A 223 -13.17 16.75 -1.13
C ILE A 223 -13.02 16.95 0.37
N LEU A 224 -13.07 18.18 0.87
CA LEU A 224 -13.01 18.49 2.29
C LEU A 224 -14.19 17.88 3.03
N PHE A 225 -15.38 17.85 2.44
CA PHE A 225 -16.53 17.17 3.03
C PHE A 225 -16.31 15.67 3.16
N VAL A 226 -15.81 15.01 2.11
CA VAL A 226 -15.42 13.60 2.14
C VAL A 226 -14.34 13.36 3.20
N PHE A 227 -13.34 14.24 3.24
CA PHE A 227 -12.26 14.18 4.21
C PHE A 227 -12.73 14.44 5.65
N LEU A 228 -13.76 15.26 5.87
CA LEU A 228 -14.33 15.55 7.19
C LEU A 228 -15.21 14.40 7.70
N VAL A 229 -16.04 13.82 6.84
CA VAL A 229 -16.77 12.57 7.16
C VAL A 229 -15.79 11.44 7.48
N ASN A 230 -14.66 11.38 6.76
CA ASN A 230 -13.57 10.45 7.06
C ASN A 230 -12.64 10.90 8.20
N SER A 231 -12.62 12.17 8.59
CA SER A 231 -11.75 12.65 9.66
C SER A 231 -12.16 12.09 11.00
N ILE A 232 -13.38 11.55 11.09
CA ILE A 232 -13.83 10.70 12.18
C ILE A 232 -12.92 9.47 12.31
N VAL A 233 -12.64 8.77 11.19
CA VAL A 233 -11.71 7.62 11.15
C VAL A 233 -10.30 8.06 11.55
N ILE A 234 -9.89 9.27 11.14
CA ILE A 234 -8.58 9.85 11.48
C ILE A 234 -8.49 10.19 12.98
N VAL A 235 -9.50 10.84 13.55
CA VAL A 235 -9.59 11.16 14.99
C VAL A 235 -9.60 9.88 15.82
N ASN A 236 -10.31 8.84 15.37
CA ASN A 236 -10.28 7.53 16.01
C ASN A 236 -8.92 6.84 15.88
N SER A 237 -8.27 6.92 14.72
CA SER A 237 -6.90 6.39 14.53
C SER A 237 -5.89 7.11 15.43
N LEU A 238 -6.11 8.40 15.72
CA LEU A 238 -5.31 9.20 16.66
C LEU A 238 -5.61 8.90 18.14
N GLN A 239 -6.80 8.36 18.46
CA GLN A 239 -7.22 8.06 19.85
C GLN A 239 -7.02 6.59 20.25
N VAL A 240 -7.32 5.65 19.36
CA VAL A 240 -7.20 4.19 19.57
C VAL A 240 -5.75 3.75 19.55
N ILE A 241 -4.95 4.44 18.75
CA ILE A 241 -3.56 4.13 18.57
C ILE A 241 -2.82 5.40 18.96
N LYS A 242 -1.79 5.29 19.82
CA LYS A 242 -0.72 6.31 19.88
C LYS A 242 0.08 6.33 18.57
N PHE A 243 -0.57 6.12 17.42
CA PHE A 243 -0.03 6.32 16.11
C PHE A 243 -0.05 7.82 15.93
N ASP A 244 1.12 8.41 16.10
CA ASP A 244 1.42 9.61 15.36
C ASP A 244 1.25 9.22 13.87
N LEU A 245 0.13 9.63 13.26
CA LEU A 245 -0.12 9.51 11.81
C LEU A 245 1.04 10.08 10.96
N PHE A 246 1.93 10.84 11.61
CA PHE A 246 3.09 11.51 11.07
C PHE A 246 4.44 11.03 11.64
N SER A 247 4.49 9.99 12.48
CA SER A 247 5.75 9.42 13.03
C SER A 247 6.17 8.12 12.38
N SER A 248 5.39 7.54 11.46
CA SER A 248 5.82 6.33 10.75
C SER A 248 7.18 6.61 10.08
N SER A 249 8.20 5.84 10.50
CA SER A 249 9.57 5.93 9.99
C SER A 249 9.84 4.92 8.87
N PHE A 250 8.89 4.01 8.62
CA PHE A 250 9.03 2.93 7.66
C PHE A 250 8.40 3.30 6.32
N LEU A 251 9.25 3.43 5.29
CA LEU A 251 8.86 3.47 3.88
C LEU A 251 9.00 2.06 3.31
N ALA A 252 7.94 1.53 2.68
CA ALA A 252 7.98 0.21 2.06
C ALA A 252 8.95 0.16 0.87
N PRO A 253 9.42 -1.04 0.46
CA PRO A 253 10.30 -1.18 -0.70
C PRO A 253 9.75 -0.48 -1.95
N ASN A 254 10.64 0.21 -2.65
CA ASN A 254 10.29 1.02 -3.82
C ASN A 254 9.78 0.16 -4.99
N ALA A 255 8.87 0.72 -5.79
CA ALA A 255 8.43 0.08 -7.02
C ALA A 255 9.37 0.44 -8.18
N VAL A 256 10.09 -0.57 -8.68
CA VAL A 256 11.00 -0.43 -9.83
C VAL A 256 10.25 0.05 -11.06
N VAL A 257 10.82 1.02 -11.78
CA VAL A 257 10.17 1.70 -12.91
C VAL A 257 9.79 0.73 -14.02
N TYR A 258 10.62 -0.29 -14.28
CA TYR A 258 10.31 -1.24 -15.35
C TYR A 258 9.03 -2.06 -15.06
N GLU A 259 8.68 -2.32 -13.80
CA GLU A 259 7.41 -2.97 -13.42
C GLU A 259 6.25 -1.96 -13.40
N VAL A 260 6.47 -0.72 -12.93
CA VAL A 260 5.44 0.35 -12.96
C VAL A 260 4.97 0.62 -14.40
N LEU A 261 5.88 0.61 -15.37
CA LEU A 261 5.55 0.76 -16.80
C LEU A 261 4.70 -0.39 -17.36
N ARG A 262 4.69 -1.56 -16.71
CA ARG A 262 3.81 -2.70 -17.03
C ARG A 262 2.48 -2.66 -16.26
N PHE A 263 2.28 -1.65 -15.42
CA PHE A 263 1.17 -1.52 -14.48
C PHE A 263 1.23 -2.47 -13.27
N PHE A 264 2.44 -2.89 -12.89
CA PHE A 264 2.74 -3.65 -11.67
C PHE A 264 3.21 -2.67 -10.60
N GLY A 265 2.66 -2.76 -9.40
CA GLY A 265 2.95 -1.80 -8.32
C GLY A 265 3.71 -2.44 -7.18
N GLY A 266 3.11 -3.43 -6.55
CA GLY A 266 3.63 -4.07 -5.35
C GLY A 266 4.67 -5.14 -5.66
N TRP A 267 5.59 -5.37 -4.73
CA TRP A 267 6.56 -6.46 -4.84
C TRP A 267 5.90 -7.84 -4.96
N TRP A 268 4.73 -8.03 -4.33
CA TRP A 268 3.94 -9.25 -4.44
C TRP A 268 3.32 -9.47 -5.83
N ASP A 269 3.27 -8.46 -6.71
CA ASP A 269 2.79 -8.63 -8.08
C ASP A 269 3.79 -9.44 -8.94
N TYR A 270 5.05 -9.52 -8.51
CA TYR A 270 6.12 -10.20 -9.23
C TYR A 270 6.99 -11.12 -8.36
N ALA A 271 6.69 -11.22 -7.07
CA ALA A 271 7.33 -12.16 -6.15
C ALA A 271 6.44 -13.37 -5.86
N GLY A 272 7.02 -14.36 -5.18
CA GLY A 272 6.35 -15.58 -4.78
C GLY A 272 7.09 -16.32 -3.67
N SER A 273 6.45 -17.32 -3.10
CA SER A 273 7.01 -18.23 -2.10
C SER A 273 6.74 -19.67 -2.51
N GLY A 274 7.68 -20.59 -2.25
CA GLY A 274 7.53 -22.02 -2.59
C GLY A 274 7.31 -22.29 -4.08
N GLY A 275 7.82 -21.44 -4.98
CA GLY A 275 7.62 -21.54 -6.42
C GLY A 275 6.26 -21.01 -6.93
N LEU A 276 5.45 -20.43 -6.05
CA LEU A 276 4.13 -19.87 -6.38
C LEU A 276 4.12 -18.35 -6.24
N PHE A 277 3.57 -17.65 -7.24
CA PHE A 277 3.37 -16.20 -7.16
C PHE A 277 2.33 -15.84 -6.08
N TYR A 278 2.57 -14.74 -5.37
CA TYR A 278 1.59 -14.19 -4.43
C TYR A 278 0.28 -13.85 -5.15
N ASN A 279 0.35 -13.23 -6.33
CA ASN A 279 -0.82 -13.14 -7.23
C ASN A 279 -0.87 -14.34 -8.18
N HIS A 280 -1.98 -15.08 -8.17
CA HIS A 280 -2.12 -16.34 -8.91
C HIS A 280 -2.15 -16.20 -10.42
N ILE A 281 -2.57 -15.04 -10.95
CA ILE A 281 -2.47 -14.74 -12.39
C ILE A 281 -1.11 -14.16 -12.78
N GLY A 282 -0.19 -13.99 -11.82
CA GLY A 282 1.14 -13.44 -12.08
C GLY A 282 1.91 -14.25 -13.13
N ASP A 283 1.78 -15.58 -13.12
CA ASP A 283 2.39 -16.49 -14.09
C ASP A 283 2.01 -16.14 -15.55
N TYR A 284 0.73 -15.84 -15.79
CA TYR A 284 0.21 -15.44 -17.10
C TYR A 284 0.88 -14.16 -17.60
N TYR A 285 1.02 -13.15 -16.74
CA TYR A 285 1.58 -11.86 -17.13
C TYR A 285 3.11 -11.83 -17.12
N HIS A 286 3.79 -12.74 -16.41
CA HIS A 286 5.24 -12.92 -16.46
C HIS A 286 5.71 -13.90 -17.55
N SER A 287 4.78 -14.50 -18.31
CA SER A 287 5.09 -15.22 -19.53
C SER A 287 5.72 -14.30 -20.59
N LEU A 288 6.40 -14.86 -21.60
CA LEU A 288 7.00 -14.11 -22.71
C LEU A 288 5.98 -13.18 -23.39
N VAL A 289 4.77 -13.71 -23.66
CA VAL A 289 3.68 -12.93 -24.26
C VAL A 289 3.17 -11.88 -23.27
N GLY A 290 3.02 -12.25 -21.99
CA GLY A 290 2.55 -11.34 -20.95
C GLY A 290 3.46 -10.12 -20.74
N ILE A 291 4.78 -10.31 -20.75
CA ILE A 291 5.76 -9.22 -20.66
C ILE A 291 5.58 -8.26 -21.84
N VAL A 292 5.53 -8.77 -23.08
CA VAL A 292 5.36 -7.91 -24.27
C VAL A 292 4.02 -7.17 -24.24
N MET A 293 2.93 -7.87 -23.92
CA MET A 293 1.58 -7.30 -23.94
C MET A 293 1.37 -6.25 -22.84
N THR A 294 2.02 -6.38 -21.69
CA THR A 294 1.91 -5.41 -20.59
C THR A 294 2.66 -4.10 -20.84
N TYR A 295 3.71 -4.09 -21.67
CA TYR A 295 4.38 -2.85 -22.12
C TYR A 295 3.65 -2.14 -23.28
N LEU A 296 2.74 -2.83 -23.97
CA LEU A 296 2.07 -2.31 -25.17
C LEU A 296 1.33 -0.98 -24.95
N PRO A 297 0.60 -0.72 -23.84
CA PRO A 297 -0.02 0.58 -23.59
C PRO A 297 0.97 1.74 -23.59
N VAL A 298 2.09 1.60 -22.88
CA VAL A 298 3.14 2.64 -22.81
C VAL A 298 3.81 2.81 -24.17
N ALA A 299 4.07 1.72 -24.89
CA ALA A 299 4.63 1.78 -26.24
C ALA A 299 3.70 2.53 -27.21
N ILE A 300 2.39 2.27 -27.15
CA ILE A 300 1.37 2.99 -27.93
C ILE A 300 1.36 4.47 -27.56
N LEU A 301 1.37 4.81 -26.26
CA LEU A 301 1.39 6.19 -25.80
C LEU A 301 2.59 6.95 -26.39
N ILE A 302 3.81 6.42 -26.24
CA ILE A 302 5.04 7.03 -26.78
C ILE A 302 4.95 7.17 -28.30
N TYR A 303 4.44 6.16 -29.00
CA TYR A 303 4.28 6.19 -30.45
C TYR A 303 3.31 7.29 -30.91
N LEU A 304 2.19 7.48 -30.21
CA LEU A 304 1.18 8.49 -30.53
C LEU A 304 1.67 9.93 -30.35
N LEU A 305 2.68 10.17 -29.50
CA LEU A 305 3.29 11.50 -29.33
C LEU A 305 3.91 12.06 -30.62
N LYS A 306 4.29 11.19 -31.57
CA LYS A 306 4.89 11.58 -32.86
C LYS A 306 3.92 12.34 -33.77
N PHE A 307 2.62 12.10 -33.61
CA PHE A 307 1.56 12.57 -34.52
C PHE A 307 0.84 13.82 -34.02
N GLN A 308 1.24 14.39 -32.89
CA GLN A 308 0.57 15.55 -32.31
C GLN A 308 0.86 16.83 -33.10
N LYS A 309 -0.21 17.56 -33.46
CA LYS A 309 -0.12 18.83 -34.20
C LYS A 309 0.37 19.97 -33.30
N ARG A 310 0.85 21.05 -33.92
CA ARG A 310 1.39 22.23 -33.20
C ARG A 310 0.36 22.87 -32.25
N GLU A 311 -0.90 22.96 -32.68
CA GLU A 311 -2.01 23.49 -31.89
C GLU A 311 -2.32 22.68 -30.61
N GLN A 312 -1.93 21.39 -30.59
CA GLN A 312 -2.17 20.46 -29.49
C GLN A 312 -0.98 20.33 -28.54
N ILE A 313 0.14 21.00 -28.81
CA ILE A 313 1.38 20.87 -28.01
C ILE A 313 1.13 21.20 -26.54
N SER A 314 0.34 22.24 -26.24
CA SER A 314 0.03 22.59 -24.84
C SER A 314 -0.69 21.44 -24.13
N THR A 315 -1.75 20.88 -24.71
CA THR A 315 -2.50 19.77 -24.11
C THR A 315 -1.66 18.51 -24.03
N ARG A 316 -0.88 18.19 -25.07
CA ARG A 316 0.07 17.08 -25.07
C ARG A 316 1.03 17.19 -23.90
N ASN A 317 1.66 18.35 -23.70
CA ASN A 317 2.62 18.54 -22.62
C ASN A 317 1.96 18.45 -21.24
N LYS A 318 0.74 18.96 -21.09
CA LYS A 318 -0.04 18.82 -19.85
C LYS A 318 -0.33 17.36 -19.51
N LEU A 319 -0.69 16.53 -20.50
CA LEU A 319 -0.90 15.09 -20.32
C LEU A 319 0.41 14.33 -20.03
N ILE A 320 1.51 14.68 -20.70
CA ILE A 320 2.84 14.13 -20.41
C ILE A 320 3.25 14.48 -18.98
N LEU A 321 3.08 15.75 -18.57
CA LEU A 321 3.39 16.20 -17.21
C LEU A 321 2.58 15.42 -16.17
N LEU A 322 1.28 15.28 -16.40
CA LEU A 322 0.41 14.49 -15.51
C LEU A 322 0.87 13.03 -15.41
N THR A 323 1.25 12.42 -16.54
CA THR A 323 1.77 11.03 -16.58
C THR A 323 3.05 10.90 -15.77
N ILE A 324 3.98 11.85 -15.91
CA ILE A 324 5.26 11.87 -15.18
C ILE A 324 5.04 12.07 -13.68
N ILE A 325 4.11 12.96 -13.28
CA ILE A 325 3.79 13.17 -11.86
C ILE A 325 3.19 11.90 -11.26
N MET A 326 2.24 11.26 -11.94
CA MET A 326 1.66 10.00 -11.46
C MET A 326 2.70 8.87 -11.38
N LEU A 327 3.61 8.78 -12.36
CA LEU A 327 4.72 7.83 -12.30
C LEU A 327 5.67 8.12 -11.13
N PHE A 328 6.00 9.40 -10.89
CA PHE A 328 6.83 9.83 -9.77
C PHE A 328 6.21 9.47 -8.42
N LEU A 329 4.90 9.72 -8.26
CA LEU A 329 4.16 9.35 -7.05
C LEU A 329 4.05 7.84 -6.89
N THR A 330 3.83 7.09 -7.98
CA THR A 330 3.68 5.63 -7.93
C THR A 330 4.99 4.92 -7.57
N LYS A 331 6.10 5.28 -8.22
CA LYS A 331 7.39 4.62 -7.99
C LYS A 331 7.98 4.89 -6.59
N GLY A 332 7.53 5.97 -5.94
CA GLY A 332 8.07 6.43 -4.65
C GLY A 332 9.55 6.78 -4.72
N GLY A 333 10.33 6.22 -3.80
CA GLY A 333 11.77 6.44 -3.67
C GLY A 333 12.62 5.73 -4.73
N ALA A 334 12.04 5.03 -5.72
CA ALA A 334 12.79 4.50 -6.87
C ALA A 334 13.37 5.65 -7.73
N MET A 335 14.39 5.36 -8.54
CA MET A 335 14.91 6.34 -9.50
C MET A 335 13.96 6.57 -10.68
N PRO A 336 14.06 7.68 -11.43
CA PRO A 336 14.86 8.88 -11.14
C PRO A 336 14.22 9.77 -10.05
N PHE A 337 15.02 10.57 -9.36
CA PHE A 337 14.57 11.53 -8.33
C PHE A 337 13.99 10.85 -7.07
N GLY A 338 14.50 9.67 -6.72
CA GLY A 338 14.08 8.94 -5.54
C GLY A 338 14.42 9.70 -4.26
N GLU A 339 15.59 10.34 -4.20
CA GLU A 339 16.02 11.16 -3.06
C GLU A 339 15.08 12.35 -2.84
N VAL A 340 14.54 12.94 -3.90
CA VAL A 340 13.57 14.04 -3.79
C VAL A 340 12.29 13.56 -3.14
N PHE A 341 11.81 12.37 -3.53
CA PHE A 341 10.64 11.76 -2.90
C PHE A 341 10.92 11.46 -1.42
N ASN A 342 12.05 10.83 -1.09
CA ASN A 342 12.40 10.48 0.29
C ASN A 342 12.56 11.72 1.18
N LYS A 343 13.23 12.77 0.70
CA LYS A 343 13.33 14.04 1.43
C LYS A 343 11.96 14.69 1.64
N ALA A 344 11.09 14.66 0.62
CA ALA A 344 9.73 15.15 0.74
C ALA A 344 8.91 14.30 1.74
N TYR A 345 9.08 12.98 1.74
CA TYR A 345 8.45 12.05 2.69
C TYR A 345 8.88 12.33 4.13
N GLU A 346 10.18 12.57 4.35
CA GLU A 346 10.73 12.91 5.67
C GLU A 346 10.29 14.30 6.14
N SER A 347 10.26 15.28 5.23
CA SER A 347 10.01 16.70 5.57
C SER A 347 8.51 17.07 5.61
N LEU A 348 7.67 16.45 4.79
CA LEU A 348 6.25 16.73 4.68
C LEU A 348 5.45 15.61 5.36
N GLY A 349 4.98 15.87 6.58
CA GLY A 349 4.21 14.88 7.35
C GLY A 349 3.07 14.24 6.56
N ILE A 350 2.36 15.01 5.72
CA ILE A 350 1.26 14.49 4.90
C ILE A 350 1.67 13.38 3.93
N LEU A 351 2.94 13.31 3.49
CA LEU A 351 3.40 12.24 2.61
C LEU A 351 3.65 10.92 3.35
N LYS A 352 3.80 10.96 4.68
CA LYS A 352 4.06 9.78 5.52
C LYS A 352 2.92 8.76 5.52
N ILE A 353 1.69 9.24 5.30
CA ILE A 353 0.50 8.40 5.17
C ILE A 353 0.60 7.47 3.94
N PHE A 354 1.40 7.83 2.93
CA PHE A 354 1.66 7.01 1.75
C PHE A 354 2.90 6.12 1.93
N ARG A 355 2.94 5.33 3.01
CA ARG A 355 4.03 4.35 3.27
C ARG A 355 4.31 3.40 2.09
N GLU A 356 3.29 3.07 1.31
CA GLU A 356 3.38 2.23 0.11
C GLU A 356 2.82 3.01 -1.10
N PRO A 357 3.59 3.96 -1.65
CA PRO A 357 3.08 4.87 -2.67
C PRO A 357 2.50 4.15 -3.89
N TRP A 358 3.13 3.06 -4.33
CA TRP A 358 2.70 2.27 -5.49
C TRP A 358 1.30 1.69 -5.33
N ALA A 359 0.87 1.29 -4.12
CA ALA A 359 -0.47 0.74 -3.91
C ALA A 359 -1.57 1.79 -4.06
N LYS A 360 -1.22 3.08 -3.89
CA LYS A 360 -2.16 4.20 -3.78
C LYS A 360 -2.28 4.95 -5.11
N PHE A 361 -1.21 4.99 -5.91
CA PHE A 361 -1.16 5.78 -7.15
C PHE A 361 -1.09 4.96 -8.45
N ILE A 362 -0.90 3.63 -8.41
CA ILE A 362 -0.80 2.83 -9.64
C ILE A 362 -2.09 2.88 -10.49
N ALA A 363 -3.27 2.85 -9.86
CA ALA A 363 -4.55 2.99 -10.57
C ALA A 363 -4.69 4.35 -11.26
N ASP A 364 -4.23 5.42 -10.59
CA ASP A 364 -4.19 6.78 -11.14
C ASP A 364 -3.25 6.88 -12.35
N PHE A 365 -2.07 6.25 -12.26
CA PHE A 365 -1.12 6.16 -13.36
C PHE A 365 -1.73 5.43 -14.58
N ILE A 366 -2.36 4.28 -14.35
CA ILE A 366 -3.06 3.50 -15.39
C ILE A 366 -4.13 4.36 -16.08
N PHE A 367 -4.96 5.04 -15.28
CA PHE A 367 -6.01 5.91 -15.80
C PHE A 367 -5.45 7.04 -16.67
N VAL A 368 -4.37 7.71 -16.23
CA VAL A 368 -3.74 8.80 -16.98
C VAL A 368 -3.10 8.33 -18.29
N VAL A 369 -2.49 7.14 -18.32
CA VAL A 369 -1.95 6.54 -19.54
C VAL A 369 -3.06 6.30 -20.56
N TYR A 370 -4.17 5.68 -20.15
CA TYR A 370 -5.30 5.43 -21.04
C TYR A 370 -6.06 6.70 -21.44
N LEU A 371 -6.19 7.68 -20.55
CA LEU A 371 -6.73 9.01 -20.86
C LEU A 371 -5.90 9.68 -21.97
N SER A 372 -4.58 9.59 -21.87
CA SER A 372 -3.64 10.16 -22.85
C SER A 372 -3.74 9.45 -24.20
N ILE A 373 -3.80 8.12 -24.22
CA ILE A 373 -4.01 7.33 -25.45
C ILE A 373 -5.33 7.72 -26.11
N ALA A 374 -6.43 7.76 -25.35
CA ALA A 374 -7.75 8.11 -25.85
C ALA A 374 -7.76 9.53 -26.48
N TYR A 375 -7.13 10.51 -25.83
CA TYR A 375 -6.98 11.86 -26.36
C TYR A 375 -6.13 11.89 -27.65
N PHE A 376 -4.97 11.24 -27.66
CA PHE A 376 -4.06 11.30 -28.82
C PHE A 376 -4.60 10.56 -30.05
N LEU A 377 -5.43 9.53 -29.88
CA LEU A 377 -6.10 8.86 -31.00
C LEU A 377 -7.02 9.78 -31.81
N HIS A 378 -7.60 10.80 -31.20
CA HIS A 378 -8.45 11.78 -31.90
C HIS A 378 -7.68 12.56 -32.99
N THR A 379 -6.38 12.73 -32.78
CA THR A 379 -5.51 13.65 -33.54
C THR A 379 -4.59 12.92 -34.52
N THR A 380 -4.57 11.59 -34.45
CA THR A 380 -3.67 10.72 -35.20
C THR A 380 -4.21 10.43 -36.60
N PRO A 381 -3.35 10.36 -37.65
CA PRO A 381 -3.79 10.01 -39.00
C PRO A 381 -4.56 8.69 -39.06
N GLU A 382 -5.65 8.63 -39.82
CA GLU A 382 -6.57 7.48 -39.86
C GLU A 382 -5.88 6.14 -40.17
N LYS A 383 -4.89 6.13 -41.08
CA LYS A 383 -4.11 4.91 -41.37
C LYS A 383 -3.36 4.40 -40.14
N VAL A 384 -2.74 5.29 -39.37
CA VAL A 384 -1.98 4.95 -38.15
C VAL A 384 -2.93 4.54 -37.03
N LYS A 385 -4.00 5.33 -36.85
CA LYS A 385 -5.06 5.08 -35.89
C LYS A 385 -5.68 3.69 -36.08
N LYS A 386 -5.95 3.27 -37.32
CA LYS A 386 -6.42 1.91 -37.63
C LYS A 386 -5.50 0.82 -37.07
N TYR A 387 -4.19 0.92 -37.27
CA TYR A 387 -3.24 -0.05 -36.73
C TYR A 387 -3.16 -0.02 -35.20
N VAL A 388 -3.16 1.18 -34.59
CA VAL A 388 -3.17 1.31 -33.14
C VAL A 388 -4.43 0.67 -32.55
N LEU A 389 -5.60 0.87 -33.17
CA LEU A 389 -6.83 0.22 -32.76
C LEU A 389 -6.75 -1.31 -32.86
N TYR A 390 -6.10 -1.87 -33.89
CA TYR A 390 -5.86 -3.32 -33.94
C TYR A 390 -5.01 -3.81 -32.77
N PHE A 391 -3.92 -3.13 -32.44
CA PHE A 391 -3.10 -3.48 -31.27
C PHE A 391 -3.85 -3.36 -29.95
N LEU A 392 -4.72 -2.35 -29.81
CA LEU A 392 -5.58 -2.21 -28.63
C LEU A 392 -6.63 -3.33 -28.54
N VAL A 393 -7.18 -3.79 -29.66
CA VAL A 393 -8.08 -4.96 -29.68
C VAL A 393 -7.31 -6.24 -29.30
N ILE A 394 -6.10 -6.44 -29.81
CA ILE A 394 -5.25 -7.59 -29.42
C ILE A 394 -4.93 -7.53 -27.92
N LEU A 395 -4.66 -6.33 -27.38
CA LEU A 395 -4.47 -6.12 -25.95
C LEU A 395 -5.72 -6.53 -25.15
N LEU A 396 -6.90 -6.08 -25.56
CA LEU A 396 -8.16 -6.44 -24.91
C LEU A 396 -8.38 -7.96 -24.93
N LEU A 397 -8.16 -8.62 -26.07
CA LEU A 397 -8.31 -10.06 -26.20
C LEU A 397 -7.34 -10.81 -25.27
N PHE A 398 -6.07 -10.37 -25.20
CA PHE A 398 -5.09 -10.92 -24.25
C PHE A 398 -5.51 -10.71 -22.80
N GLN A 399 -6.01 -9.52 -22.47
CA GLN A 399 -6.42 -9.15 -21.12
C GLN A 399 -7.68 -9.89 -20.65
N ILE A 400 -8.60 -10.24 -21.55
CA ILE A 400 -9.82 -10.99 -21.20
C ILE A 400 -9.52 -12.46 -20.89
N VAL A 401 -8.38 -13.03 -21.29
CA VAL A 401 -8.11 -14.47 -21.11
C VAL A 401 -8.24 -14.95 -19.65
N PRO A 402 -7.62 -14.32 -18.63
CA PRO A 402 -7.78 -14.77 -17.24
C PRO A 402 -9.24 -14.77 -16.76
N LEU A 403 -10.01 -13.75 -17.16
CA LEU A 403 -11.44 -13.67 -16.91
C LEU A 403 -12.19 -14.80 -17.65
N GLY A 404 -11.91 -14.98 -18.93
CA GLY A 404 -12.46 -16.06 -19.76
C GLY A 404 -12.15 -17.45 -19.21
N LEU A 405 -11.04 -17.64 -18.49
CA LEU A 405 -10.66 -18.90 -17.86
C LEU A 405 -11.15 -19.06 -16.41
N LYS A 406 -11.93 -18.11 -15.87
CA LYS A 406 -12.33 -18.07 -14.45
C LYS A 406 -11.13 -18.16 -13.50
N ARG A 407 -10.04 -17.45 -13.83
CA ARG A 407 -8.79 -17.42 -13.06
C ARG A 407 -8.55 -16.06 -12.40
N VAL A 408 -9.54 -15.18 -12.30
CA VAL A 408 -9.35 -13.86 -11.66
C VAL A 408 -9.37 -13.98 -10.14
N ILE A 409 -10.13 -14.94 -9.62
CA ILE A 409 -10.16 -15.34 -8.20
C ILE A 409 -9.42 -16.68 -8.07
N ASP A 410 -8.65 -16.85 -6.99
CA ASP A 410 -7.85 -18.06 -6.75
C ASP A 410 -8.67 -19.12 -6.01
N HIS A 411 -9.39 -19.94 -6.76
CA HIS A 411 -10.23 -21.01 -6.21
C HIS A 411 -9.44 -22.21 -5.64
N ARG A 412 -8.10 -22.17 -5.65
CA ARG A 412 -7.26 -23.29 -5.18
C ARG A 412 -7.05 -23.30 -3.66
N ASN A 413 -7.28 -22.17 -2.99
CA ASN A 413 -7.16 -21.99 -1.53
C ASN A 413 -5.97 -22.74 -0.91
N LEU A 414 -4.76 -22.23 -1.16
CA LEU A 414 -3.50 -22.86 -0.72
C LEU A 414 -3.07 -22.30 0.63
N LEU A 415 -3.41 -22.94 1.76
CA LEU A 415 -3.00 -22.63 3.14
C LEU A 415 -2.97 -21.12 3.47
N TRP A 416 -1.89 -20.41 3.10
CA TRP A 416 -1.69 -18.97 3.28
C TRP A 416 -2.43 -18.07 2.26
N LYS A 417 -3.05 -18.64 1.22
CA LYS A 417 -3.66 -17.92 0.09
C LYS A 417 -5.09 -18.39 -0.13
N ILE A 418 -6.04 -17.70 0.50
CA ILE A 418 -7.48 -17.95 0.38
C ILE A 418 -8.11 -16.75 -0.33
N SER A 419 -9.04 -17.01 -1.25
CA SER A 419 -9.73 -15.93 -1.96
C SER A 419 -11.25 -16.05 -2.01
N ASP A 420 -11.81 -17.25 -1.82
CA ASP A 420 -13.25 -17.48 -1.75
C ASP A 420 -13.58 -18.73 -0.93
N VAL A 421 -14.81 -18.81 -0.44
CA VAL A 421 -15.24 -19.89 0.45
C VAL A 421 -16.70 -20.26 0.23
N LYS A 422 -17.01 -21.54 0.44
CA LYS A 422 -18.39 -22.03 0.49
C LYS A 422 -18.82 -22.14 1.96
N ILE A 423 -19.86 -21.39 2.33
CA ILE A 423 -20.38 -21.40 3.70
C ILE A 423 -21.22 -22.67 3.92
N PRO A 424 -21.00 -23.43 5.00
CA PRO A 424 -21.88 -24.53 5.38
C PRO A 424 -23.25 -24.06 5.90
N ASP A 425 -24.33 -24.74 5.50
CA ASP A 425 -25.72 -24.39 5.87
C ASP A 425 -25.97 -24.27 7.39
N TYR A 426 -25.18 -24.97 8.20
CA TYR A 426 -25.32 -24.91 9.66
C TYR A 426 -24.86 -23.56 10.25
N TRP A 427 -23.93 -22.86 9.60
CA TRP A 427 -23.55 -21.49 9.98
C TRP A 427 -24.66 -20.48 9.66
N GLU A 428 -25.41 -20.67 8.56
CA GLU A 428 -26.58 -19.85 8.26
C GLU A 428 -27.69 -20.02 9.32
N LYS A 429 -27.96 -21.27 9.71
CA LYS A 429 -28.93 -21.59 10.77
C LYS A 429 -28.51 -21.00 12.11
N PHE A 430 -27.24 -21.13 12.47
CA PHE A 430 -26.68 -20.56 13.70
C PHE A 430 -26.76 -19.02 13.70
N SER A 431 -26.41 -18.39 12.57
CA SER A 431 -26.54 -16.94 12.35
C SER A 431 -27.97 -16.45 12.57
N LYS A 432 -28.97 -17.13 11.99
CA LYS A 432 -30.37 -16.78 12.19
C LYS A 432 -30.78 -16.92 13.66
N TRP A 433 -30.39 -18.01 14.31
CA TRP A 433 -30.71 -18.25 15.71
C TRP A 433 -30.10 -17.19 16.63
N THR A 434 -28.82 -16.84 16.45
CA THR A 434 -28.15 -15.83 17.28
C THR A 434 -28.80 -14.46 17.13
N LYS A 435 -29.19 -14.09 15.91
CA LYS A 435 -29.89 -12.83 15.63
C LYS A 435 -31.24 -12.72 16.34
N GLU A 436 -31.95 -13.83 16.50
CA GLU A 436 -33.27 -13.90 17.12
C GLU A 436 -33.21 -14.09 18.65
N ASN A 437 -32.22 -14.82 19.17
CA ASN A 437 -32.25 -15.34 20.55
C ASN A 437 -31.03 -14.95 21.44
N ALA A 438 -29.97 -14.42 20.84
CA ALA A 438 -28.69 -14.16 21.53
C ALA A 438 -28.33 -12.67 21.62
N GLN A 439 -29.26 -11.77 21.31
CA GLN A 439 -29.02 -10.33 21.44
C GLN A 439 -28.71 -9.95 22.89
N GLY A 440 -27.59 -9.24 23.08
CA GLY A 440 -27.12 -8.82 24.40
C GLY A 440 -26.53 -9.95 25.25
N LYS A 441 -26.44 -11.17 24.72
CA LYS A 441 -25.76 -12.30 25.35
C LYS A 441 -24.33 -12.42 24.85
N ARG A 442 -23.45 -12.99 25.68
CA ARG A 442 -22.04 -13.19 25.39
C ARG A 442 -21.71 -14.67 25.22
N ILE A 443 -21.05 -15.00 24.11
CA ILE A 443 -20.71 -16.36 23.71
C ILE A 443 -19.19 -16.54 23.73
N LEU A 444 -18.69 -17.54 24.47
CA LEU A 444 -17.30 -17.97 24.39
C LEU A 444 -17.10 -18.90 23.20
N ILE A 445 -16.15 -18.60 22.32
CA ILE A 445 -15.84 -19.48 21.18
C ILE A 445 -14.71 -20.44 21.54
N LEU A 446 -14.97 -21.74 21.46
CA LEU A 446 -13.99 -22.82 21.64
C LEU A 446 -13.94 -23.72 20.38
N PRO A 447 -12.76 -24.27 20.01
CA PRO A 447 -11.47 -24.09 20.67
C PRO A 447 -10.89 -22.68 20.49
N ALA A 448 -10.26 -22.16 21.55
CA ALA A 448 -9.64 -20.83 21.58
C ALA A 448 -8.12 -20.92 21.46
N ILE A 449 -7.51 -20.01 20.69
CA ILE A 449 -6.06 -19.98 20.46
C ILE A 449 -5.38 -19.25 21.62
N ILE A 450 -4.31 -19.84 22.14
CA ILE A 450 -3.55 -19.30 23.28
C ILE A 450 -2.06 -19.06 22.98
N SER A 451 -1.63 -19.18 21.71
CA SER A 451 -0.25 -18.89 21.29
C SER A 451 -0.15 -18.19 19.94
N ASP A 452 0.78 -17.24 19.82
CA ASP A 452 0.95 -16.33 18.66
C ASP A 452 1.53 -16.96 17.38
N LYS A 453 1.86 -18.26 17.38
CA LYS A 453 2.65 -18.89 16.30
C LYS A 453 1.86 -19.78 15.33
N SER A 454 0.53 -19.84 15.43
CA SER A 454 -0.29 -20.77 14.64
C SER A 454 -1.71 -20.22 14.39
N ASN A 455 -2.20 -20.34 13.15
CA ASN A 455 -3.60 -20.07 12.82
C ASN A 455 -4.30 -21.42 12.57
N PRO A 456 -5.33 -21.80 13.35
CA PRO A 456 -6.07 -23.03 13.09
C PRO A 456 -6.82 -22.93 11.76
N GLY A 457 -6.97 -24.08 11.11
CA GLY A 457 -7.78 -24.21 9.91
C GLY A 457 -9.26 -24.41 10.25
N GLN A 458 -10.20 -23.94 9.43
CA GLN A 458 -11.59 -24.41 9.43
C GLN A 458 -11.81 -25.41 8.30
N ASP A 459 -12.58 -26.47 8.56
CA ASP A 459 -12.97 -27.50 7.60
C ASP A 459 -14.25 -27.11 6.86
N TRP A 460 -14.16 -26.04 6.06
CA TRP A 460 -15.25 -25.65 5.16
C TRP A 460 -14.94 -26.26 3.79
N ASN A 461 -15.21 -27.57 3.68
CA ASN A 461 -14.97 -28.44 2.53
C ASN A 461 -15.34 -27.74 1.19
N PRO A 462 -14.44 -27.72 0.18
CA PRO A 462 -13.34 -28.66 -0.06
C PRO A 462 -11.93 -28.21 0.33
N TYR A 463 -11.75 -27.15 1.11
CA TYR A 463 -10.41 -26.63 1.41
C TYR A 463 -10.18 -26.33 2.88
N LEU A 464 -8.92 -26.48 3.30
CA LEU A 464 -8.45 -26.08 4.62
C LEU A 464 -8.38 -24.55 4.70
N PHE A 465 -9.18 -23.96 5.58
CA PHE A 465 -9.32 -22.51 5.68
C PHE A 465 -8.48 -21.92 6.82
N ILE A 466 -7.36 -21.27 6.54
CA ILE A 466 -6.59 -20.52 7.53
C ILE A 466 -7.17 -19.09 7.69
N GLY A 467 -7.98 -18.89 8.73
CA GLY A 467 -8.60 -17.60 9.06
C GLY A 467 -9.81 -17.73 9.99
N TYR A 468 -10.55 -16.64 10.18
CA TYR A 468 -11.70 -16.56 11.12
C TYR A 468 -12.94 -15.98 10.44
N PRO A 469 -13.62 -16.75 9.56
CA PRO A 469 -14.82 -16.31 8.86
C PRO A 469 -16.09 -16.45 9.72
N ASP A 470 -16.05 -17.33 10.71
CA ASP A 470 -17.14 -17.69 11.63
C ASP A 470 -17.70 -16.50 12.40
N ILE A 471 -16.86 -15.52 12.75
CA ILE A 471 -17.28 -14.34 13.51
C ILE A 471 -18.38 -13.53 12.81
N PHE A 472 -18.42 -13.54 11.47
CA PHE A 472 -19.40 -12.78 10.68
C PHE A 472 -20.80 -13.42 10.70
N PHE A 473 -20.97 -14.54 11.41
CA PHE A 473 -22.22 -15.29 11.53
C PHE A 473 -22.77 -15.31 12.95
N ILE A 474 -22.25 -14.46 13.86
CA ILE A 474 -22.64 -14.48 15.27
C ILE A 474 -23.18 -13.12 15.69
N TYR A 475 -24.51 -12.96 15.76
CA TYR A 475 -25.17 -11.68 16.12
C TYR A 475 -25.27 -11.46 17.64
N SER A 476 -24.27 -11.93 18.37
CA SER A 476 -24.14 -11.77 19.82
C SER A 476 -22.77 -11.21 20.16
N ASP A 477 -22.53 -10.90 21.43
CA ASP A 477 -21.18 -10.55 21.85
C ASP A 477 -20.34 -11.83 21.92
N ILE A 478 -19.07 -11.77 21.50
CA ILE A 478 -18.21 -12.97 21.44
C ILE A 478 -16.89 -12.75 22.17
N ILE A 479 -16.44 -13.76 22.92
CA ILE A 479 -15.06 -13.85 23.40
C ILE A 479 -14.33 -14.88 22.54
N SER A 480 -13.28 -14.44 21.87
CA SER A 480 -12.53 -15.25 20.92
C SER A 480 -11.05 -14.87 20.88
N GLY A 481 -10.18 -15.88 20.76
CA GLY A 481 -8.73 -15.69 20.60
C GLY A 481 -8.31 -15.19 19.20
N GLN A 482 -9.27 -14.77 18.39
CA GLN A 482 -9.13 -14.50 16.95
C GLN A 482 -8.91 -13.01 16.61
N PHE A 483 -9.15 -12.09 17.55
CA PHE A 483 -8.95 -10.65 17.36
C PHE A 483 -7.52 -10.27 17.74
N ASN A 484 -6.67 -10.03 16.73
CA ASN A 484 -5.21 -9.97 16.87
C ASN A 484 -4.58 -8.56 16.92
N ASP A 485 -5.39 -7.50 16.96
CA ASP A 485 -4.89 -6.12 17.03
C ASP A 485 -5.43 -5.43 18.30
N ASP A 486 -4.56 -4.69 19.01
CA ASP A 486 -4.81 -3.79 20.17
C ASP A 486 -4.64 -4.32 21.62
N GLU A 487 -4.73 -3.41 22.60
CA GLU A 487 -4.61 -3.65 24.06
C GLU A 487 -5.62 -4.72 24.56
N ASP A 488 -6.78 -4.82 23.90
CA ASP A 488 -7.78 -5.89 24.08
C ASP A 488 -7.24 -7.29 23.76
N ARG A 489 -6.29 -7.41 22.81
CA ARG A 489 -5.61 -8.67 22.50
C ARG A 489 -4.89 -9.19 23.72
N TYR A 490 -4.17 -8.33 24.42
CA TYR A 490 -3.40 -8.72 25.59
C TYR A 490 -4.30 -9.21 26.72
N ILE A 491 -5.41 -8.51 26.97
CA ILE A 491 -6.39 -8.89 28.00
C ILE A 491 -7.04 -10.23 27.63
N THR A 492 -7.52 -10.36 26.39
CA THR A 492 -8.24 -11.54 25.92
C THR A 492 -7.33 -12.77 25.82
N GLN A 493 -6.10 -12.63 25.32
CA GLN A 493 -5.13 -13.72 25.27
C GLN A 493 -4.77 -14.21 26.68
N ASN A 494 -4.57 -13.31 27.64
CA ASN A 494 -4.30 -13.70 29.03
C ASN A 494 -5.52 -14.35 29.69
N TYR A 495 -6.72 -13.84 29.44
CA TYR A 495 -7.97 -14.45 29.89
C TYR A 495 -8.10 -15.89 29.34
N LEU A 496 -7.95 -16.07 28.02
CA LEU A 496 -8.08 -17.36 27.36
C LEU A 496 -6.98 -18.34 27.78
N LYS A 497 -5.72 -17.89 27.87
CA LYS A 497 -4.59 -18.72 28.31
C LYS A 497 -4.84 -19.34 29.69
N ASN A 498 -5.41 -18.55 30.61
CA ASN A 498 -5.69 -18.99 31.98
C ASN A 498 -7.10 -19.56 32.17
N LEU A 499 -7.94 -19.55 31.12
CA LEU A 499 -9.33 -19.97 31.16
C LEU A 499 -9.49 -21.33 31.85
N ASN A 500 -10.35 -21.34 32.85
CA ASN A 500 -10.80 -22.51 33.60
C ASN A 500 -12.28 -22.28 34.00
N SER A 501 -12.94 -23.30 34.55
CA SER A 501 -14.34 -23.20 35.03
C SER A 501 -14.57 -22.00 35.97
N ASN A 502 -13.55 -21.55 36.71
CA ASN A 502 -13.66 -20.42 37.63
C ASN A 502 -13.61 -19.05 36.95
N LEU A 503 -12.90 -18.91 35.83
CA LEU A 503 -12.80 -17.63 35.11
C LEU A 503 -13.95 -17.40 34.12
N VAL A 504 -14.84 -18.38 33.91
CA VAL A 504 -16.04 -18.21 33.07
C VAL A 504 -16.95 -17.10 33.63
N SER A 505 -17.10 -17.02 34.95
CA SER A 505 -17.92 -16.02 35.64
C SER A 505 -17.42 -14.58 35.41
N LEU A 506 -16.10 -14.37 35.47
CA LEU A 506 -15.45 -13.08 35.19
C LEU A 506 -15.74 -12.59 33.76
N GLY A 507 -15.95 -13.52 32.83
CA GLY A 507 -16.27 -13.20 31.44
C GLY A 507 -17.70 -12.74 31.20
N SER A 508 -18.61 -12.84 32.18
CA SER A 508 -20.06 -12.66 31.98
C SER A 508 -20.60 -13.47 30.80
N ILE A 509 -20.25 -14.76 30.75
CA ILE A 509 -20.55 -15.64 29.61
C ILE A 509 -21.89 -16.32 29.80
N ASP A 510 -22.74 -16.28 28.77
CA ASP A 510 -24.06 -16.90 28.76
C ASP A 510 -24.02 -18.27 28.08
N TYR A 511 -23.27 -18.38 26.98
CA TYR A 511 -23.10 -19.63 26.24
C TYR A 511 -21.65 -19.89 25.86
N ILE A 512 -21.33 -21.17 25.64
CA ILE A 512 -20.08 -21.62 25.04
C ILE A 512 -20.41 -22.26 23.70
N LEU A 513 -19.87 -21.71 22.62
CA LEU A 513 -19.90 -22.29 21.29
C LEU A 513 -18.72 -23.24 21.14
N ASN A 514 -18.99 -24.54 21.12
CA ASN A 514 -18.02 -25.57 20.79
C ASN A 514 -18.08 -25.87 19.28
N LYS A 515 -16.97 -25.58 18.58
CA LYS A 515 -16.83 -25.75 17.13
C LYS A 515 -16.04 -27.03 16.83
N ASN A 516 -16.68 -27.98 16.19
CA ASN A 516 -16.02 -29.22 15.74
C ASN A 516 -15.54 -29.14 14.28
N ASP A 517 -15.75 -28.01 13.61
CA ASP A 517 -15.31 -27.73 12.23
C ASP A 517 -13.92 -27.06 12.16
N VAL A 518 -13.11 -27.20 13.21
CA VAL A 518 -11.75 -26.63 13.30
C VAL A 518 -10.70 -27.74 13.17
N ILE A 519 -9.82 -27.63 12.18
CA ILE A 519 -8.69 -28.54 11.95
C ILE A 519 -7.46 -28.04 12.70
N HIS A 520 -6.84 -28.93 13.46
CA HIS A 520 -5.67 -28.65 14.27
C HIS A 520 -4.38 -28.83 13.46
N GLU A 521 -3.62 -27.75 13.22
CA GLU A 521 -2.19 -27.90 12.96
C GLU A 521 -1.51 -28.37 14.27
N GLN A 522 -0.58 -29.33 14.17
CA GLN A 522 0.10 -29.96 15.32
C GLN A 522 0.84 -28.97 16.25
N THR A 523 0.99 -27.70 15.85
CA THR A 523 1.76 -26.66 16.55
C THR A 523 0.91 -25.67 17.36
N ALA A 524 -0.43 -25.66 17.21
CA ALA A 524 -1.29 -24.70 17.90
C ALA A 524 -1.60 -25.10 19.35
N LYS A 525 -1.25 -24.25 20.33
CA LYS A 525 -1.76 -24.41 21.69
C LYS A 525 -3.20 -23.88 21.72
N LEU A 526 -4.14 -24.77 22.06
CA LEU A 526 -5.57 -24.48 22.10
C LEU A 526 -6.15 -24.73 23.49
N LYS A 527 -7.14 -23.91 23.86
CA LYS A 527 -8.07 -24.19 24.95
C LYS A 527 -9.32 -24.82 24.36
N THR A 528 -9.69 -25.97 24.88
CA THR A 528 -10.86 -26.74 24.44
C THR A 528 -11.94 -26.75 25.52
N LEU A 529 -13.10 -27.33 25.19
CA LEU A 529 -14.22 -27.48 26.10
C LEU A 529 -13.84 -28.16 27.44
N GLY A 530 -12.84 -29.04 27.42
CA GLY A 530 -12.31 -29.71 28.62
C GLY A 530 -11.79 -28.76 29.70
N SER A 531 -11.50 -27.50 29.38
CA SER A 531 -11.05 -26.50 30.37
C SER A 531 -12.17 -25.90 31.22
N VAL A 532 -13.44 -26.09 30.85
CA VAL A 532 -14.60 -25.36 31.42
C VAL A 532 -15.80 -26.26 31.76
N THR A 533 -15.58 -27.58 31.87
CA THR A 533 -16.65 -28.58 32.04
C THR A 533 -17.53 -28.37 33.26
N ASP A 534 -16.98 -27.82 34.35
CA ASP A 534 -17.76 -27.64 35.59
C ASP A 534 -18.72 -26.45 35.52
N ALA A 535 -18.48 -25.51 34.58
CA ALA A 535 -19.24 -24.28 34.43
C ALA A 535 -20.43 -24.40 33.46
N ILE A 536 -20.56 -25.50 32.73
CA ILE A 536 -21.53 -25.67 31.63
C ILE A 536 -22.63 -26.69 31.94
N ASP A 537 -23.79 -26.54 31.30
CA ASP A 537 -24.85 -27.55 31.28
C ASP A 537 -24.93 -28.22 29.90
N ILE A 538 -24.25 -29.37 29.77
CA ILE A 538 -24.15 -30.11 28.50
C ILE A 538 -25.52 -30.66 28.06
N ASN A 539 -26.42 -30.97 29.00
CA ASN A 539 -27.71 -31.58 28.69
C ASN A 539 -28.66 -30.59 28.00
N GLU A 540 -28.45 -29.29 28.19
CA GLU A 540 -29.20 -28.21 27.54
C GLU A 540 -28.53 -27.71 26.24
N SER A 541 -27.58 -28.47 25.67
CA SER A 541 -26.88 -28.05 24.44
C SER A 541 -27.79 -28.00 23.21
N ILE A 542 -27.64 -26.95 22.41
CA ILE A 542 -28.33 -26.77 21.12
C ILE A 542 -27.36 -27.13 19.99
N GLN A 543 -27.77 -28.02 19.10
CA GLN A 543 -26.91 -28.53 18.02
C GLN A 543 -27.24 -27.87 16.67
N PHE A 544 -26.20 -27.41 15.97
CA PHE A 544 -26.26 -26.86 14.62
C PHE A 544 -25.19 -27.55 13.76
N GLY A 545 -25.49 -28.73 13.21
CA GLY A 545 -24.52 -29.48 12.41
C GLY A 545 -23.26 -29.83 13.22
N GLN A 546 -22.12 -29.22 12.88
CA GLN A 546 -20.85 -29.41 13.59
C GLN A 546 -20.63 -28.45 14.77
N LEU A 547 -21.60 -27.57 15.05
CA LEU A 547 -21.55 -26.61 16.13
C LEU A 547 -22.45 -27.05 17.29
N SER A 548 -21.95 -26.92 18.51
CA SER A 548 -22.73 -27.14 19.73
C SER A 548 -22.72 -25.87 20.57
N LEU A 549 -23.89 -25.28 20.83
CA LEU A 549 -24.04 -24.14 21.72
C LEU A 549 -24.49 -24.64 23.10
N ILE A 550 -23.70 -24.40 24.13
CA ILE A 550 -23.90 -24.97 25.46
C ILE A 550 -24.12 -23.83 26.46
N PRO A 551 -25.22 -23.80 27.23
CA PRO A 551 -25.44 -22.78 28.25
C PRO A 551 -24.47 -22.91 29.43
N VAL A 552 -24.09 -21.76 29.99
CA VAL A 552 -23.36 -21.68 31.27
C VAL A 552 -24.35 -21.86 32.42
N LYS A 553 -23.96 -22.60 33.47
CA LYS A 553 -24.80 -22.80 34.66
C LYS A 553 -25.15 -21.46 35.30
N LYS A 554 -26.41 -21.28 35.69
CA LYS A 554 -26.89 -20.07 36.39
C LYS A 554 -26.09 -19.72 37.65
N SER A 555 -25.48 -20.70 38.32
CA SER A 555 -24.63 -20.49 39.50
C SER A 555 -23.29 -19.84 39.20
N VAL A 556 -22.84 -19.82 37.95
CA VAL A 556 -21.56 -19.27 37.50
C VAL A 556 -21.75 -17.99 36.67
N GLN A 557 -22.95 -17.77 36.14
CA GLN A 557 -23.29 -16.62 35.30
C GLN A 557 -23.32 -15.32 36.11
N LEU A 558 -22.63 -14.28 35.63
CA LEU A 558 -22.65 -12.95 36.24
C LEU A 558 -23.11 -11.89 35.25
N ASN A 559 -23.98 -10.98 35.70
CA ASN A 559 -24.42 -9.84 34.90
C ASN A 559 -23.24 -8.96 34.49
N ARG A 560 -23.32 -8.43 33.26
CA ARG A 560 -22.31 -7.54 32.66
C ARG A 560 -22.17 -6.23 33.42
N ILE A 561 -23.29 -5.65 33.84
CA ILE A 561 -23.33 -4.50 34.75
C ILE A 561 -23.87 -5.03 36.09
N ARG A 562 -23.16 -4.76 37.18
CA ARG A 562 -23.55 -5.20 38.52
C ARG A 562 -22.96 -4.31 39.60
N THR A 563 -23.54 -4.34 40.78
CA THR A 563 -22.96 -3.79 42.00
C THR A 563 -22.02 -4.83 42.63
N VAL A 564 -20.92 -4.38 43.25
CA VAL A 564 -19.92 -5.26 43.87
C VAL A 564 -19.67 -4.83 45.32
N LYS A 565 -19.49 -5.81 46.21
CA LYS A 565 -19.42 -5.60 47.68
C LYS A 565 -18.07 -5.08 48.17
N ASN A 566 -16.97 -5.49 47.55
CA ASN A 566 -15.63 -5.19 48.06
C ASN A 566 -14.77 -4.57 46.97
N ILE A 567 -13.89 -3.65 47.36
CA ILE A 567 -12.76 -3.24 46.53
C ILE A 567 -11.46 -3.58 47.24
N LYS A 568 -10.51 -4.17 46.54
CA LYS A 568 -9.17 -4.49 47.05
C LYS A 568 -8.11 -3.84 46.17
N SER A 569 -6.94 -3.56 46.72
CA SER A 569 -5.77 -3.17 45.94
C SER A 569 -5.20 -4.41 45.24
N ALA A 570 -4.92 -4.30 43.94
CA ALA A 570 -4.26 -5.37 43.18
C ALA A 570 -2.78 -5.46 43.58
N SER A 571 -2.29 -6.65 43.95
CA SER A 571 -0.85 -6.89 44.13
C SER A 571 -0.14 -6.77 42.78
N ASP A 572 1.01 -6.09 42.74
CA ASP A 572 1.69 -5.63 41.52
C ASP A 572 1.63 -6.57 40.28
N ASN A 573 1.41 -5.93 39.12
CA ASN A 573 1.25 -6.44 37.74
C ASN A 573 -0.07 -7.13 37.37
N CYS A 574 -0.79 -6.57 36.38
CA CYS A 574 -2.00 -7.13 35.76
C CYS A 574 -1.89 -8.59 35.26
N VAL A 575 -0.66 -9.08 35.05
CA VAL A 575 -0.39 -10.47 34.64
C VAL A 575 -0.66 -11.45 35.78
N SER A 576 -0.25 -11.12 37.00
CA SER A 576 -0.34 -11.99 38.18
C SER A 576 -1.79 -12.20 38.63
N PHE A 577 -2.68 -11.23 38.32
CA PHE A 577 -4.12 -11.27 38.59
C PHE A 577 -4.80 -12.55 38.09
N PHE A 578 -4.52 -12.99 36.87
CA PHE A 578 -5.11 -14.21 36.32
C PHE A 578 -4.53 -15.52 36.89
N TYR A 579 -3.46 -15.47 37.71
CA TYR A 579 -2.79 -16.66 38.26
C TYR A 579 -3.16 -16.98 39.72
N HIS A 580 -3.54 -15.98 40.54
CA HIS A 580 -3.49 -16.15 42.00
C HIS A 580 -4.82 -16.20 42.73
N GLU A 581 -5.95 -15.91 42.09
CA GLU A 581 -7.22 -15.70 42.80
C GLU A 581 -8.32 -16.73 42.52
N LYS A 582 -9.01 -17.13 43.59
CA LYS A 582 -10.07 -18.15 43.60
C LYS A 582 -11.44 -17.54 43.27
N ASN A 583 -12.30 -18.34 42.63
CA ASN A 583 -13.64 -17.99 42.12
C ASN A 583 -14.56 -17.24 43.10
N SER A 584 -14.46 -17.51 44.40
CA SER A 584 -15.32 -16.92 45.44
C SER A 584 -15.17 -15.41 45.56
N ASP A 585 -14.01 -14.86 45.20
CA ASP A 585 -13.69 -13.46 45.46
C ASP A 585 -14.22 -12.54 44.35
N PHE A 586 -14.23 -12.97 43.08
CA PHE A 586 -14.62 -12.13 41.92
C PHE A 586 -16.11 -11.81 41.81
N VAL A 587 -16.96 -12.63 42.44
CA VAL A 587 -18.41 -12.38 42.49
C VAL A 587 -18.69 -11.12 43.32
N ASN A 588 -17.91 -10.92 44.39
CA ASN A 588 -18.15 -9.89 45.39
C ASN A 588 -17.01 -8.87 45.52
N THR A 589 -15.91 -8.99 44.77
CA THR A 589 -14.71 -8.14 44.91
C THR A 589 -14.22 -7.61 43.56
N VAL A 590 -13.87 -6.32 43.52
CA VAL A 590 -13.14 -5.65 42.44
C VAL A 590 -11.71 -5.35 42.89
N TYR A 591 -10.74 -5.54 42.00
CA TYR A 591 -9.34 -5.18 42.24
C TYR A 591 -8.98 -3.88 41.52
N SER A 592 -8.49 -2.89 42.26
CA SER A 592 -8.05 -1.59 41.75
C SER A 592 -6.52 -1.48 41.75
N ASN A 593 -5.97 -0.90 40.69
CA ASN A 593 -4.54 -0.58 40.59
C ASN A 593 -4.20 0.81 41.16
N ASP A 594 -5.19 1.55 41.67
CA ASP A 594 -4.96 2.86 42.27
C ASP A 594 -4.55 2.68 43.75
N PRO A 595 -3.31 3.03 44.14
CA PRO A 595 -2.82 2.86 45.50
C PRO A 595 -3.51 3.77 46.52
N SER A 596 -4.24 4.80 46.08
CA SER A 596 -5.05 5.67 46.95
C SER A 596 -6.35 4.99 47.42
N ILE A 597 -6.78 3.94 46.72
CA ILE A 597 -7.98 3.14 47.03
C ILE A 597 -7.51 1.91 47.82
N ASN A 598 -7.14 2.12 49.09
CA ASN A 598 -6.61 1.03 49.91
C ASN A 598 -7.13 1.08 51.35
N LYS A 599 -8.07 0.17 51.64
CA LYS A 599 -8.17 -0.67 52.84
C LYS A 599 -9.38 -1.59 52.66
N ASN A 600 -9.45 -2.66 53.44
CA ASN A 600 -10.55 -3.65 53.47
C ASN A 600 -11.91 -3.02 53.84
N GLU A 601 -12.41 -2.09 53.05
CA GLU A 601 -13.73 -1.50 53.19
C GLU A 601 -14.72 -2.46 52.52
N ILE A 602 -15.52 -3.09 53.37
CA ILE A 602 -16.63 -3.95 53.00
C ILE A 602 -17.80 -3.01 52.72
N TYR A 603 -18.27 -2.95 51.48
CA TYR A 603 -19.49 -2.27 51.08
C TYR A 603 -20.65 -3.29 51.07
N GLU A 604 -21.62 -3.15 51.97
CA GLU A 604 -22.89 -3.91 52.00
C GLU A 604 -24.02 -2.89 51.75
N GLU A 605 -24.95 -3.04 50.81
CA GLU A 605 -25.90 -4.12 50.52
C GLU A 605 -26.29 -4.10 49.01
N MET A 606 -26.86 -5.19 48.47
CA MET A 606 -27.17 -5.31 47.03
C MET A 606 -28.48 -4.60 46.65
N ALA A 607 -28.38 -3.38 46.10
CA ALA A 607 -29.37 -2.96 45.12
C ALA A 607 -29.11 -3.73 43.82
N VAL A 608 -30.09 -4.51 43.35
CA VAL A 608 -30.01 -5.14 42.02
C VAL A 608 -30.42 -4.07 41.01
N PRO A 609 -29.49 -3.51 40.22
CA PRO A 609 -29.87 -2.52 39.25
C PRO A 609 -30.75 -3.15 38.19
N ASN A 610 -31.93 -2.56 37.98
CA ASN A 610 -32.73 -2.80 36.80
C ASN A 610 -32.01 -2.12 35.61
N ILE A 611 -31.40 -2.96 34.77
CA ILE A 611 -30.60 -2.53 33.64
C ILE A 611 -31.36 -2.78 32.36
N LYS A 612 -31.51 -1.75 31.54
CA LYS A 612 -32.05 -1.85 30.19
C LYS A 612 -31.00 -1.39 29.19
N LYS A 613 -30.54 -2.31 28.35
CA LYS A 613 -29.66 -1.98 27.22
C LYS A 613 -30.44 -1.15 26.21
N ILE A 614 -29.99 0.07 25.92
CA ILE A 614 -30.58 0.93 24.87
C ILE A 614 -29.85 0.69 23.56
N SER A 615 -28.52 0.60 23.61
CA SER A 615 -27.63 0.32 22.48
C SER A 615 -26.28 -0.20 23.00
N ASP A 616 -25.35 -0.51 22.10
CA ASP A 616 -23.99 -0.95 22.50
C ASP A 616 -23.18 0.14 23.22
N ILE A 617 -23.60 1.40 23.11
CA ILE A 617 -22.96 2.59 23.69
C ILE A 617 -23.79 3.23 24.82
N SER A 618 -24.95 2.67 25.17
CA SER A 618 -25.87 3.28 26.14
C SER A 618 -26.67 2.25 26.90
N TYR A 619 -26.65 2.37 28.23
CA TYR A 619 -27.44 1.56 29.16
C TYR A 619 -28.23 2.49 30.08
N GLU A 620 -29.49 2.16 30.29
CA GLU A 620 -30.31 2.74 31.35
C GLU A 620 -30.14 1.89 32.60
N ILE A 621 -29.82 2.53 33.71
CA ILE A 621 -29.52 1.88 34.99
C ILE A 621 -30.41 2.53 36.04
N ASN A 622 -31.30 1.72 36.62
CA ASN A 622 -32.22 2.13 37.68
C ASN A 622 -31.93 1.26 38.89
N PHE A 623 -31.60 1.86 40.03
CA PHE A 623 -31.43 1.11 41.26
C PHE A 623 -31.90 1.93 42.43
N ASP A 624 -32.62 1.27 43.34
CA ASP A 624 -33.06 1.84 44.60
C ASP A 624 -31.94 1.61 45.61
N THR A 625 -31.20 2.66 45.97
CA THR A 625 -30.25 2.60 47.08
C THR A 625 -30.95 2.97 48.37
N ASP A 626 -30.99 2.03 49.30
CA ASP A 626 -31.50 2.25 50.65
C ASP A 626 -30.31 2.26 51.61
N SER A 627 -29.32 3.16 51.46
CA SER A 627 -28.27 3.36 52.48
C SER A 627 -27.32 4.53 52.21
N THR A 628 -26.83 5.09 53.32
CA THR A 628 -25.78 6.10 53.47
C THR A 628 -24.36 5.55 53.22
N LYS A 629 -24.13 4.67 52.23
CA LYS A 629 -22.88 3.89 52.10
C LYS A 629 -22.38 3.73 50.66
N THR A 630 -21.13 4.10 50.37
CA THR A 630 -20.44 4.00 49.06
C THR A 630 -20.72 2.70 48.29
N THR A 631 -21.05 2.80 46.99
CA THR A 631 -21.38 1.65 46.12
C THR A 631 -20.44 1.58 44.92
N VAL A 632 -20.00 0.36 44.56
CA VAL A 632 -19.19 0.12 43.35
C VAL A 632 -20.06 -0.41 42.21
N LEU A 633 -20.20 0.38 41.14
CA LEU A 633 -20.81 -0.07 39.89
C LEU A 633 -19.74 -0.68 38.98
N TYR A 634 -19.82 -1.97 38.68
CA TYR A 634 -18.91 -2.68 37.79
C TYR A 634 -19.53 -2.87 36.41
N PHE A 635 -18.73 -2.63 35.37
CA PHE A 635 -19.11 -2.85 33.98
C PHE A 635 -18.04 -3.68 33.25
N ASN A 636 -18.44 -4.88 32.86
CA ASN A 636 -17.57 -5.91 32.29
C ASN A 636 -17.22 -5.67 30.81
N GLU A 637 -16.71 -4.47 30.53
CA GLU A 637 -16.14 -4.03 29.26
C GLU A 637 -14.75 -3.43 29.48
N THR A 638 -13.89 -3.49 28.47
CA THR A 638 -12.54 -2.91 28.52
C THR A 638 -12.57 -1.45 28.96
N TYR A 639 -11.69 -1.14 29.90
CA TYR A 639 -11.57 0.14 30.55
C TYR A 639 -11.31 1.24 29.53
N ASN A 640 -12.19 2.23 29.50
CA ASN A 640 -12.02 3.41 28.68
C ASN A 640 -12.66 4.63 29.36
N LYS A 641 -11.88 5.71 29.50
CA LYS A 641 -12.32 6.97 30.12
C LYS A 641 -13.51 7.65 29.42
N GLY A 642 -13.85 7.20 28.20
CA GLY A 642 -15.03 7.61 27.46
C GLY A 642 -16.34 7.11 28.06
N TRP A 643 -16.36 6.04 28.86
CA TRP A 643 -17.56 5.56 29.54
C TRP A 643 -17.88 6.43 30.76
N GLN A 644 -19.06 7.06 30.76
CA GLN A 644 -19.47 8.06 31.76
C GLN A 644 -20.94 7.90 32.16
N LEU A 645 -21.27 8.33 33.39
CA LEU A 645 -22.63 8.36 33.91
C LEU A 645 -23.29 9.73 33.67
N TYR A 646 -24.56 9.72 33.26
CA TYR A 646 -25.39 10.88 32.94
C TYR A 646 -26.73 10.83 33.68
N ASP A 647 -27.25 12.00 34.09
CA ASP A 647 -28.52 12.15 34.81
C ASP A 647 -29.73 12.14 33.87
N SER A 648 -30.87 11.73 34.40
CA SER A 648 -32.20 11.78 33.79
C SER A 648 -32.79 13.18 33.68
N ASN A 649 -32.46 14.09 34.62
CA ASN A 649 -33.04 15.43 34.75
C ASN A 649 -32.18 16.56 34.13
N GLY A 650 -30.94 16.29 33.73
CA GLY A 650 -30.04 17.25 33.11
C GLY A 650 -30.05 17.19 31.59
N LEU A 651 -29.89 18.34 30.92
CA LEU A 651 -29.57 18.42 29.49
C LEU A 651 -28.53 17.36 29.13
N TRP A 652 -28.75 16.65 28.01
CA TRP A 652 -28.06 15.45 27.52
C TRP A 652 -26.53 15.55 27.34
N ASP A 653 -25.89 16.62 27.81
CA ASP A 653 -24.58 17.11 27.38
C ASP A 653 -23.52 17.17 28.49
N LYS A 654 -23.83 16.91 29.77
CA LYS A 654 -22.83 16.93 30.86
C LYS A 654 -22.84 15.66 31.74
N PRO A 655 -21.68 14.99 31.91
CA PRO A 655 -21.53 13.84 32.82
C PRO A 655 -21.53 14.27 34.29
N ILE A 656 -22.00 13.40 35.19
CA ILE A 656 -22.13 13.67 36.65
C ILE A 656 -20.78 13.51 37.38
N ARG A 657 -19.73 14.20 36.92
CA ARG A 657 -18.34 13.93 37.38
C ARG A 657 -18.05 14.27 38.84
N GLU A 658 -18.91 15.04 39.51
CA GLU A 658 -18.68 15.48 40.90
C GLU A 658 -19.06 14.40 41.92
N ASP A 659 -19.79 13.35 41.53
CA ASP A 659 -20.36 12.35 42.43
C ASP A 659 -19.83 10.91 42.21
N TYR A 660 -18.79 10.73 41.40
CA TYR A 660 -18.16 9.41 41.24
C TYR A 660 -16.67 9.46 40.88
N THR A 661 -15.95 8.39 41.20
CA THR A 661 -14.58 8.14 40.70
C THR A 661 -14.57 6.95 39.73
N HIS A 662 -14.10 7.16 38.50
CA HIS A 662 -13.99 6.10 37.47
C HIS A 662 -12.62 5.41 37.53
N ILE A 663 -12.61 4.10 37.72
CA ILE A 663 -11.41 3.30 37.97
C ILE A 663 -11.32 2.10 37.02
N LYS A 664 -10.10 1.60 36.83
CA LYS A 664 -9.82 0.35 36.10
C LYS A 664 -9.90 -0.82 37.07
N ALA A 665 -10.95 -1.63 36.93
CA ALA A 665 -11.29 -2.76 37.80
C ALA A 665 -10.76 -4.07 37.22
N ASN A 666 -10.31 -5.01 38.08
CA ASN A 666 -9.85 -6.35 37.68
C ASN A 666 -8.82 -6.30 36.55
N CYS A 667 -8.00 -5.25 36.53
CA CYS A 667 -6.97 -4.98 35.52
C CYS A 667 -7.46 -4.78 34.07
N PHE A 668 -8.76 -4.80 33.80
CA PHE A 668 -9.28 -4.57 32.44
C PHE A 668 -10.64 -3.87 32.38
N ALA A 669 -11.51 -4.01 33.37
CA ALA A 669 -12.90 -3.58 33.30
C ALA A 669 -13.10 -2.12 33.76
N ASN A 670 -14.28 -1.56 33.46
CA ASN A 670 -14.71 -0.26 33.99
C ASN A 670 -15.38 -0.44 35.36
N ALA A 671 -15.09 0.43 36.32
CA ALA A 671 -15.91 0.57 37.52
C ALA A 671 -16.03 2.01 38.00
N TRP A 672 -17.13 2.32 38.67
CA TRP A 672 -17.38 3.63 39.27
C TRP A 672 -17.63 3.50 40.77
N LEU A 673 -16.88 4.27 41.54
CA LEU A 673 -17.09 4.46 42.98
C LEU A 673 -18.07 5.62 43.15
N LEU A 674 -19.29 5.33 43.58
CA LEU A 674 -20.36 6.31 43.76
C LEU A 674 -20.27 6.93 45.15
N SER A 675 -20.29 8.26 45.25
CA SER A 675 -20.23 8.98 46.53
C SER A 675 -21.52 8.84 47.35
N GLU A 676 -21.46 9.16 48.65
CA GLU A 676 -22.63 9.17 49.55
C GLU A 676 -23.70 10.19 49.12
N THR A 677 -23.34 11.27 48.41
CA THR A 677 -24.27 12.25 47.83
C THR A 677 -25.11 11.68 46.69
N PHE A 678 -24.63 10.61 46.06
CA PHE A 678 -25.25 9.92 44.92
C PHE A 678 -26.29 8.86 45.36
N GLN A 679 -26.65 8.78 46.65
CA GLN A 679 -27.38 7.64 47.22
C GLN A 679 -28.71 7.98 47.90
N ASN A 680 -29.06 9.27 47.99
CA ASN A 680 -30.24 9.75 48.71
C ASN A 680 -31.49 10.01 47.82
N ASN A 681 -31.51 9.59 46.55
CA ASN A 681 -32.68 9.74 45.67
C ASN A 681 -32.98 8.44 44.88
N HIS A 682 -34.20 8.30 44.33
CA HIS A 682 -34.42 7.32 43.26
C HIS A 682 -33.58 7.72 42.05
N HIS A 683 -32.62 6.87 41.70
CA HIS A 683 -31.54 7.22 40.82
C HIS A 683 -31.74 6.56 39.44
N HIS A 684 -32.23 7.37 38.49
CA HIS A 684 -32.39 7.03 37.08
C HIS A 684 -31.21 7.60 36.30
N PHE A 685 -30.29 6.75 35.84
CA PHE A 685 -29.06 7.17 35.18
C PHE A 685 -28.81 6.46 33.85
N TYR A 686 -28.03 7.11 32.98
CA TYR A 686 -27.56 6.53 31.74
C TYR A 686 -26.04 6.34 31.77
N LEU A 687 -25.56 5.11 31.58
CA LEU A 687 -24.17 4.81 31.29
C LEU A 687 -23.94 4.93 29.79
N ARG A 688 -23.12 5.90 29.34
CA ARG A 688 -22.90 6.16 27.91
C ARG A 688 -21.43 6.34 27.54
N PHE A 689 -21.11 5.97 26.30
CA PHE A 689 -19.79 6.21 25.72
C PHE A 689 -19.73 7.62 25.09
N SER A 690 -19.12 8.56 25.80
CA SER A 690 -19.11 9.99 25.45
C SER A 690 -18.49 10.33 24.07
N PRO A 691 -17.45 9.63 23.57
CA PRO A 691 -16.91 9.92 22.24
C PRO A 691 -17.93 9.76 21.10
N ASP A 692 -18.96 8.91 21.25
CA ASP A 692 -20.00 8.74 20.24
C ASP A 692 -20.89 10.00 20.08
N ILE A 693 -21.03 10.80 21.14
CA ILE A 693 -21.78 12.06 21.09
C ILE A 693 -21.03 13.08 20.23
N LEU A 694 -19.72 13.20 20.43
CA LEU A 694 -18.86 14.05 19.59
C LEU A 694 -18.90 13.60 18.13
N TYR A 695 -18.91 12.28 17.88
CA TYR A 695 -19.09 11.71 16.54
C TYR A 695 -20.37 12.21 15.85
N ARG A 696 -21.53 12.11 16.50
CA ARG A 696 -22.82 12.58 15.95
C ARG A 696 -22.86 14.10 15.71
N GLN A 697 -22.20 14.87 16.58
CA GLN A 697 -22.06 16.32 16.39
C GLN A 697 -21.18 16.64 15.18
N MET A 698 -20.08 15.91 14.97
CA MET A 698 -19.23 16.07 13.78
C MET A 698 -19.97 15.72 12.48
N GLU A 699 -20.78 14.67 12.45
CA GLU A 699 -21.65 14.35 11.31
C GLU A 699 -22.56 15.54 10.95
N THR A 700 -23.19 16.15 11.96
CA THR A 700 -24.08 17.31 11.79
C THR A 700 -23.32 18.52 11.24
N ILE A 701 -22.14 18.81 11.78
CA ILE A 701 -21.26 19.90 11.28
C ILE A 701 -20.88 19.65 9.82
N CYS A 702 -20.58 18.40 9.45
CA CYS A 702 -20.26 18.04 8.06
C CYS A 702 -21.43 18.34 7.11
N ILE A 703 -22.67 17.99 7.49
CA ILE A 703 -23.87 18.29 6.70
C ILE A 703 -24.05 19.81 6.54
N VAL A 704 -23.85 20.58 7.61
CA VAL A 704 -23.94 22.05 7.56
C VAL A 704 -22.88 22.64 6.63
N ILE A 705 -21.62 22.17 6.72
CA ILE A 705 -20.54 22.60 5.81
C ILE A 705 -20.90 22.28 4.36
N LEU A 706 -21.44 21.10 4.05
CA LEU A 706 -21.90 20.75 2.70
C LEU A 706 -22.96 21.73 2.20
N LEU A 707 -23.97 22.05 3.01
CA LEU A 707 -25.02 22.99 2.64
C LEU A 707 -24.44 24.39 2.36
N LEU A 708 -23.57 24.89 3.23
CA LEU A 708 -22.87 26.18 3.05
C LEU A 708 -22.01 26.19 1.78
N SER A 709 -21.37 25.06 1.46
CA SER A 709 -20.57 24.84 0.26
C SER A 709 -21.39 24.98 -1.01
N LEU A 710 -22.57 24.36 -1.03
CA LEU A 710 -23.51 24.42 -2.14
C LEU A 710 -24.07 25.83 -2.32
N VAL A 711 -24.39 26.52 -1.21
CA VAL A 711 -24.83 27.92 -1.23
C VAL A 711 -23.74 28.83 -1.79
N PHE A 712 -22.49 28.70 -1.32
CA PHE A 712 -21.36 29.49 -1.81
C PHE A 712 -21.08 29.25 -3.30
N ALA A 713 -21.06 27.98 -3.74
CA ALA A 713 -20.90 27.63 -5.14
C ALA A 713 -22.00 28.24 -6.02
N THR A 714 -23.24 28.26 -5.51
CA THR A 714 -24.39 28.90 -6.17
C THR A 714 -24.18 30.41 -6.32
N ILE A 715 -23.83 31.10 -5.23
CA ILE A 715 -23.57 32.56 -5.22
C ILE A 715 -22.42 32.93 -6.17
N TYR A 716 -21.33 32.16 -6.16
CA TYR A 716 -20.19 32.37 -7.03
C TYR A 716 -20.55 32.19 -8.52
N LEU A 717 -21.35 31.18 -8.85
CA LEU A 717 -21.84 30.97 -10.22
C LEU A 717 -22.75 32.11 -10.69
N PHE A 718 -23.60 32.66 -9.82
CA PHE A 718 -24.37 33.86 -10.13
C PHE A 718 -23.45 35.07 -10.41
N LYS A 719 -22.36 35.21 -9.66
CA LYS A 719 -21.36 36.28 -9.88
C LYS A 719 -20.61 36.12 -11.21
N ILE A 720 -20.26 34.89 -11.60
CA ILE A 720 -19.64 34.61 -12.92
C ILE A 720 -20.62 34.88 -14.06
N ARG A 721 -21.88 34.42 -13.97
CA ARG A 721 -22.90 34.69 -14.99
C ARG A 721 -23.15 36.20 -15.18
N LYS A 722 -23.08 36.97 -14.10
CA LYS A 722 -23.20 38.44 -14.14
C LYS A 722 -21.99 39.13 -14.78
N LYS A 723 -20.81 38.49 -14.74
CA LYS A 723 -19.56 38.98 -15.34
C LYS A 723 -19.46 38.64 -16.84
N GLU A 724 -19.99 37.49 -17.28
CA GLU A 724 -20.08 37.13 -18.71
C GLU A 724 -21.12 37.98 -19.48
N GLY A 725 -22.07 38.61 -18.79
CA GLY A 725 -22.96 39.62 -19.36
C GLY A 725 -22.31 41.02 -19.54
N ASN A 726 -21.07 41.22 -19.08
CA ASN A 726 -20.37 42.50 -19.14
C ASN A 726 -18.85 42.29 -19.22
N SER A 727 -18.33 41.91 -20.39
CA SER A 727 -16.90 42.08 -20.68
C SER A 727 -16.58 42.14 -22.18
N ASN A 728 -16.78 43.31 -22.79
CA ASN A 728 -15.80 43.85 -23.72
C ASN A 728 -14.72 44.51 -22.87
N SER A 729 -13.62 43.80 -22.60
CA SER A 729 -12.38 44.45 -22.15
C SER A 729 -11.19 43.67 -22.68
N SER A 730 -10.69 44.13 -23.82
CA SER A 730 -9.36 43.86 -24.33
C SER A 730 -8.33 44.55 -23.43
N VAL A 731 -7.91 43.88 -22.36
CA VAL A 731 -6.72 44.31 -21.61
C VAL A 731 -5.50 43.61 -22.19
N SER A 732 -4.71 44.39 -22.91
CA SER A 732 -3.39 44.04 -23.40
C SER A 732 -2.34 44.15 -22.27
N PHE A 733 -1.22 43.44 -22.47
CA PHE A 733 0.01 43.42 -21.65
C PHE A 733 -0.07 42.57 -20.36
N ILE A 734 0.91 41.73 -19.98
CA ILE A 734 2.29 41.50 -20.41
C ILE A 734 2.43 40.02 -20.81
N SER A 735 3.00 39.74 -21.98
CA SER A 735 3.32 38.37 -22.37
C SER A 735 4.43 37.79 -21.46
N PRO A 736 4.48 36.46 -21.23
CA PRO A 736 5.64 35.78 -20.65
C PRO A 736 6.95 36.17 -21.36
N ASN A 737 6.84 36.67 -22.59
CA ASN A 737 7.93 37.27 -23.34
C ASN A 737 8.71 38.34 -22.58
N LYS A 738 8.23 39.10 -21.59
CA LYS A 738 9.11 40.12 -20.96
C LYS A 738 10.08 39.51 -19.94
N VAL A 739 9.61 38.63 -19.06
CA VAL A 739 10.47 37.94 -18.07
C VAL A 739 11.33 36.86 -18.74
N MET A 740 10.77 36.09 -19.68
CA MET A 740 11.57 35.14 -20.46
C MET A 740 12.52 35.85 -21.42
N LYS A 741 12.18 37.02 -21.98
CA LYS A 741 13.13 37.82 -22.79
C LYS A 741 14.18 38.49 -21.93
N VAL A 742 13.89 38.90 -20.69
CA VAL A 742 14.90 39.44 -19.76
C VAL A 742 15.83 38.35 -19.25
N LEU A 743 15.31 37.19 -18.85
CA LEU A 743 16.13 36.01 -18.52
C LEU A 743 16.91 35.54 -19.75
N TYR A 744 16.30 35.56 -20.93
CA TYR A 744 16.98 35.26 -22.19
C TYR A 744 18.05 36.30 -22.51
N GLU A 745 17.80 37.61 -22.46
CA GLU A 745 18.81 38.66 -22.73
C GLU A 745 19.97 38.60 -21.72
N LYS A 746 19.71 38.15 -20.48
CA LYS A 746 20.71 38.00 -19.43
C LYS A 746 21.46 36.65 -19.43
N PHE A 747 20.88 35.61 -20.04
CA PHE A 747 21.46 34.25 -20.17
C PHE A 747 21.59 33.81 -21.64
N HIS A 748 21.54 34.75 -22.59
CA HIS A 748 21.46 34.43 -24.00
C HIS A 748 22.80 33.86 -24.45
N PRO A 749 22.81 32.67 -25.08
CA PRO A 749 24.01 32.21 -25.75
C PRO A 749 24.38 33.07 -26.97
N SER A 750 23.60 34.10 -27.35
CA SER A 750 23.98 35.02 -28.43
C SER A 750 25.03 36.05 -28.01
N GLN A 751 25.23 36.28 -26.71
CA GLN A 751 26.44 36.97 -26.21
C GLN A 751 27.68 36.03 -26.27
N PHE A 752 27.45 34.72 -26.42
CA PHE A 752 28.45 33.71 -26.78
C PHE A 752 28.31 33.37 -28.28
N GLY A 753 28.57 34.36 -29.14
CA GLY A 753 28.44 34.23 -30.60
C GLY A 753 28.96 32.89 -31.12
N VAL A 754 28.12 32.19 -31.90
CA VAL A 754 28.42 30.89 -32.54
C VAL A 754 28.87 29.85 -31.52
N PHE A 755 27.98 28.92 -31.11
CA PHE A 755 28.44 27.67 -30.48
C PHE A 755 29.44 27.00 -31.42
N LYS A 756 30.75 27.17 -31.14
CA LYS A 756 31.86 26.56 -31.88
C LYS A 756 31.56 25.07 -31.99
N THR A 757 31.78 24.49 -33.17
CA THR A 757 31.62 23.06 -33.47
C THR A 757 32.21 22.16 -32.36
N GLU A 758 33.30 22.64 -31.75
CA GLU A 758 34.02 22.08 -30.59
C GLU A 758 33.11 21.82 -29.38
N TYR A 759 32.28 22.78 -28.98
CA TYR A 759 31.37 22.63 -27.84
C TYR A 759 30.25 21.62 -28.11
N ARG A 760 29.72 21.56 -29.34
CA ARG A 760 28.66 20.60 -29.70
C ARG A 760 29.18 19.16 -29.61
N LEU A 761 30.36 18.93 -30.18
CA LEU A 761 31.03 17.63 -30.14
C LEU A 761 31.44 17.25 -28.71
N LEU A 762 31.87 18.21 -27.89
CA LEU A 762 32.20 17.96 -26.47
C LEU A 762 30.98 17.46 -25.68
N PHE A 763 29.82 18.12 -25.80
CA PHE A 763 28.61 17.68 -25.10
C PHE A 763 28.06 16.35 -25.64
N LEU A 764 28.14 16.11 -26.94
CA LEU A 764 27.78 14.82 -27.54
C LEU A 764 28.71 13.70 -27.04
N PHE A 765 30.02 13.96 -27.01
CA PHE A 765 31.02 13.03 -26.51
C PHE A 765 30.80 12.73 -25.02
N ALA A 766 30.59 13.76 -24.21
CA ALA A 766 30.25 13.62 -22.79
C ALA A 766 28.97 12.80 -22.60
N THR A 767 27.94 13.03 -23.42
CA THR A 767 26.70 12.22 -23.39
C THR A 767 27.01 10.74 -23.62
N VAL A 768 27.78 10.41 -24.65
CA VAL A 768 28.08 9.02 -24.99
C VAL A 768 28.95 8.36 -23.92
N LEU A 769 29.94 9.07 -23.39
CA LEU A 769 30.74 8.59 -22.26
C LEU A 769 29.87 8.32 -21.03
N LEU A 770 28.92 9.20 -20.71
CA LEU A 770 27.99 8.99 -19.61
C LEU A 770 27.10 7.76 -19.83
N ILE A 771 26.56 7.57 -21.04
CA ILE A 771 25.75 6.37 -21.37
C ILE A 771 26.60 5.09 -21.27
N ILE A 772 27.82 5.11 -21.79
CA ILE A 772 28.75 3.98 -21.72
C ILE A 772 29.09 3.68 -20.25
N PHE A 773 29.46 4.71 -19.49
CA PHE A 773 29.77 4.57 -18.06
C PHE A 773 28.61 3.96 -17.27
N ASP A 774 27.38 4.43 -17.52
CA ASP A 774 26.17 3.90 -16.88
C ASP A 774 25.87 2.45 -17.28
N PHE A 775 26.10 2.10 -18.55
CA PHE A 775 25.92 0.72 -19.04
C PHE A 775 26.90 -0.26 -18.39
N PHE A 776 28.16 0.14 -18.19
CA PHE A 776 29.20 -0.71 -17.58
C PHE A 776 29.21 -0.71 -16.05
N ASN A 777 28.44 0.16 -15.40
CA ASN A 777 28.30 0.22 -13.95
C ASN A 777 26.84 0.01 -13.51
N PRO A 778 26.24 -1.17 -13.76
CA PRO A 778 24.83 -1.44 -13.46
C PRO A 778 24.45 -1.16 -12.00
N HIS A 779 25.41 -1.29 -11.06
CA HIS A 779 25.19 -1.18 -9.62
C HIS A 779 25.38 0.25 -9.07
N VAL A 780 25.88 1.19 -9.88
CA VAL A 780 26.06 2.59 -9.47
C VAL A 780 24.77 3.35 -9.75
N TYR A 781 23.91 3.40 -8.75
CA TYR A 781 22.67 4.17 -8.76
C TYR A 781 22.87 5.43 -7.91
N PHE A 782 23.14 6.58 -8.55
CA PHE A 782 23.19 7.86 -7.83
C PHE A 782 22.39 8.93 -8.61
N ASP A 783 21.46 9.64 -7.94
CA ASP A 783 20.60 10.65 -8.57
C ASP A 783 21.42 11.80 -9.22
N LEU A 784 22.62 12.11 -8.73
CA LEU A 784 23.62 12.99 -9.37
C LEU A 784 23.97 12.56 -10.79
N PHE A 785 24.09 11.27 -11.09
CA PHE A 785 24.38 10.83 -12.46
C PHE A 785 23.24 11.25 -13.40
N VAL A 786 21.99 11.04 -12.98
CA VAL A 786 20.79 11.48 -13.71
C VAL A 786 20.79 13.00 -13.89
N ILE A 787 21.18 13.77 -12.87
CA ILE A 787 21.28 15.24 -12.94
C ILE A 787 22.37 15.68 -13.92
N VAL A 788 23.58 15.11 -13.81
CA VAL A 788 24.73 15.42 -14.68
C VAL A 788 24.40 15.06 -16.12
N PHE A 789 23.83 13.88 -16.36
CA PHE A 789 23.37 13.50 -17.70
C PHE A 789 22.30 14.48 -18.19
N SER A 790 21.32 14.83 -17.36
CA SER A 790 20.27 15.77 -17.76
C SER A 790 20.83 17.11 -18.19
N PHE A 791 21.80 17.62 -17.45
CA PHE A 791 22.52 18.83 -17.81
C PHE A 791 23.22 18.67 -19.18
N VAL A 792 24.01 17.61 -19.35
CA VAL A 792 24.76 17.36 -20.60
C VAL A 792 23.82 17.15 -21.79
N TRP A 793 22.70 16.45 -21.60
CA TRP A 793 21.73 16.16 -22.65
C TRP A 793 20.90 17.38 -23.05
N ILE A 794 20.48 18.23 -22.09
CA ILE A 794 19.81 19.50 -22.38
C ILE A 794 20.73 20.41 -23.21
N ASN A 795 22.02 20.46 -22.85
CA ASN A 795 23.01 21.21 -23.62
C ASN A 795 23.21 20.59 -25.02
N THR A 796 23.22 19.27 -25.15
CA THR A 796 23.29 18.57 -26.45
C THR A 796 22.08 18.87 -27.34
N ILE A 797 20.86 18.79 -26.79
CA ILE A 797 19.62 19.17 -27.48
C ILE A 797 19.69 20.62 -27.97
N SER A 798 20.15 21.52 -27.10
CA SER A 798 20.23 22.95 -27.39
C SER A 798 21.30 23.26 -28.45
N ALA A 799 22.46 22.61 -28.35
CA ALA A 799 23.58 22.75 -29.27
C ALA A 799 23.25 22.24 -30.69
N TYR A 800 22.57 21.10 -30.79
CA TYR A 800 22.18 20.48 -32.06
C TYR A 800 20.79 20.87 -32.56
N LYS A 801 20.07 21.74 -31.85
CA LYS A 801 18.69 22.17 -32.20
C LYS A 801 17.78 20.95 -32.45
N LEU A 802 17.88 19.92 -31.60
CA LEU A 802 17.23 18.62 -31.80
C LEU A 802 15.72 18.73 -31.66
N ASN A 803 14.97 18.29 -32.68
CA ASN A 803 13.52 18.18 -32.57
C ASN A 803 13.13 17.15 -31.48
N PRO A 804 12.08 17.42 -30.67
CA PRO A 804 11.64 16.53 -29.58
C PRO A 804 11.23 15.15 -30.08
N ARG A 805 10.94 14.99 -31.38
CA ARG A 805 10.77 13.69 -32.03
C ARG A 805 11.96 12.75 -31.82
N VAL A 806 13.19 13.26 -31.74
CA VAL A 806 14.40 12.46 -31.44
C VAL A 806 14.28 11.79 -30.08
N ASN A 807 13.87 12.54 -29.04
CA ASN A 807 13.64 11.98 -27.71
C ASN A 807 12.51 10.94 -27.71
N ILE A 808 11.47 11.10 -28.55
CA ILE A 808 10.41 10.08 -28.68
C ILE A 808 10.97 8.79 -29.31
N TYR A 809 11.87 8.87 -30.30
CA TYR A 809 12.52 7.70 -30.87
C TYR A 809 13.44 7.01 -29.87
N LEU A 810 14.22 7.77 -29.11
CA LEU A 810 15.07 7.24 -28.04
C LEU A 810 14.23 6.56 -26.96
N ALA A 811 13.16 7.20 -26.47
CA ALA A 811 12.22 6.58 -25.53
C ALA A 811 11.65 5.26 -26.07
N SER A 812 11.32 5.20 -27.37
CA SER A 812 10.83 3.96 -27.99
C SER A 812 11.90 2.85 -28.02
N ALA A 813 13.15 3.20 -28.37
CA ALA A 813 14.26 2.26 -28.45
C ALA A 813 14.65 1.71 -27.07
N PHE A 814 14.73 2.58 -26.06
CA PHE A 814 15.02 2.18 -24.69
C PHE A 814 13.89 1.38 -24.06
N LEU A 815 12.62 1.64 -24.40
CA LEU A 815 11.51 0.80 -23.99
C LEU A 815 11.63 -0.61 -24.60
N PHE A 816 11.99 -0.71 -25.88
CA PHE A 816 12.23 -2.01 -26.52
C PHE A 816 13.39 -2.77 -25.87
N LEU A 817 14.49 -2.08 -25.55
CA LEU A 817 15.60 -2.67 -24.79
C LEU A 817 15.19 -3.10 -23.38
N THR A 818 14.32 -2.34 -22.71
CA THR A 818 13.74 -2.70 -21.41
C THR A 818 13.03 -4.05 -21.50
N VAL A 819 12.17 -4.23 -22.52
CA VAL A 819 11.45 -5.50 -22.77
C VAL A 819 12.43 -6.65 -22.97
N ILE A 820 13.47 -6.48 -23.80
CA ILE A 820 14.48 -7.52 -24.04
C ILE A 820 15.22 -7.86 -22.75
N CYS A 821 15.72 -6.85 -22.03
CA CYS A 821 16.45 -7.07 -20.78
C CYS A 821 15.59 -7.82 -19.76
N ARG A 822 14.30 -7.47 -19.68
CA ARG A 822 13.34 -8.15 -18.79
C ARG A 822 13.10 -9.61 -19.19
N LEU A 823 12.98 -9.90 -20.48
CA LEU A 823 12.80 -11.27 -21.00
C LEU A 823 14.03 -12.15 -20.73
N VAL A 824 15.24 -11.59 -20.78
CA VAL A 824 16.48 -12.33 -20.52
C VAL A 824 16.82 -12.39 -19.02
N GLY A 825 16.15 -11.59 -18.18
CA GLY A 825 16.30 -11.58 -16.72
C GLY A 825 17.30 -10.55 -16.15
N PHE A 826 17.75 -9.56 -16.94
CA PHE A 826 18.59 -8.47 -16.42
C PHE A 826 17.76 -7.36 -15.78
N MET A 827 17.33 -7.59 -14.55
CA MET A 827 16.49 -6.63 -13.81
C MET A 827 17.19 -5.27 -13.64
N ALA A 828 18.48 -5.26 -13.27
CA ALA A 828 19.25 -4.03 -13.09
C ALA A 828 19.35 -3.18 -14.37
N LEU A 829 19.60 -3.83 -15.51
CA LEU A 829 19.67 -3.15 -16.80
C LEU A 829 18.30 -2.72 -17.31
N SER A 830 17.28 -3.56 -17.11
CA SER A 830 15.88 -3.23 -17.39
C SER A 830 15.45 -1.97 -16.65
N GLU A 831 15.79 -1.86 -15.37
CA GLU A 831 15.52 -0.66 -14.57
C GLU A 831 16.18 0.58 -15.18
N LYS A 832 17.48 0.52 -15.49
CA LYS A 832 18.17 1.66 -16.13
C LYS A 832 17.53 2.07 -17.45
N MET A 833 17.26 1.10 -18.34
CA MET A 833 16.63 1.38 -19.63
C MET A 833 15.26 2.04 -19.44
N SER A 834 14.49 1.64 -18.43
CA SER A 834 13.20 2.24 -18.11
C SER A 834 13.32 3.66 -17.53
N VAL A 835 14.33 3.93 -16.70
CA VAL A 835 14.67 5.28 -16.23
C VAL A 835 14.99 6.19 -17.43
N TRP A 836 15.76 5.70 -18.40
CA TRP A 836 16.05 6.42 -19.64
C TRP A 836 14.78 6.78 -20.43
N VAL A 837 13.81 5.86 -20.52
CA VAL A 837 12.49 6.15 -21.14
C VAL A 837 11.82 7.35 -20.48
N VAL A 838 11.79 7.38 -19.14
CA VAL A 838 11.18 8.49 -18.37
C VAL A 838 11.91 9.80 -18.62
N LEU A 839 13.25 9.81 -18.58
CA LEU A 839 14.05 11.01 -18.83
C LEU A 839 13.82 11.58 -20.23
N PHE A 840 13.78 10.73 -21.26
CA PHE A 840 13.46 11.18 -22.61
C PHE A 840 12.07 11.80 -22.73
N LEU A 841 11.08 11.30 -22.00
CA LEU A 841 9.75 11.92 -21.93
C LEU A 841 9.76 13.28 -21.20
N VAL A 842 10.53 13.41 -20.12
CA VAL A 842 10.77 14.70 -19.45
C VAL A 842 11.41 15.71 -20.42
N TYR A 843 12.37 15.30 -21.24
CA TYR A 843 12.98 16.21 -22.22
C TYR A 843 12.02 16.61 -23.34
N VAL A 844 11.04 15.79 -23.72
CA VAL A 844 9.97 16.20 -24.64
C VAL A 844 9.17 17.38 -24.05
N LEU A 845 8.89 17.33 -22.75
CA LEU A 845 8.23 18.43 -22.03
C LEU A 845 9.11 19.68 -21.99
N LEU A 846 10.35 19.56 -21.49
CA LEU A 846 11.28 20.68 -21.34
C LEU A 846 11.56 21.38 -22.67
N TYR A 847 11.78 20.61 -23.75
CA TYR A 847 11.97 21.18 -25.08
C TYR A 847 10.77 22.04 -25.50
N SER A 848 9.56 21.59 -25.22
CA SER A 848 8.36 22.31 -25.63
C SER A 848 8.15 23.61 -24.84
N ILE A 849 8.68 23.69 -23.61
CA ILE A 849 8.66 24.89 -22.76
C ILE A 849 9.76 25.87 -23.19
N ILE A 850 10.96 25.37 -23.49
CA ILE A 850 12.16 26.18 -23.72
C ILE A 850 12.29 26.60 -25.20
N TYR A 851 11.93 25.74 -26.15
CA TYR A 851 12.48 25.80 -27.51
C TYR A 851 11.45 26.10 -28.62
N ASP A 852 10.16 25.83 -28.40
CA ASP A 852 9.11 26.16 -29.40
C ASP A 852 8.90 27.66 -29.61
N TYR A 853 9.53 28.49 -28.77
CA TYR A 853 9.53 29.94 -28.84
C TYR A 853 10.73 30.56 -29.58
N LEU A 854 11.81 29.81 -29.85
CA LEU A 854 13.14 30.40 -30.06
C LEU A 854 13.84 30.12 -31.40
N VAL A 855 13.45 29.10 -32.19
CA VAL A 855 14.29 28.67 -33.35
C VAL A 855 13.50 28.41 -34.64
N SER A 856 13.94 29.05 -35.73
CA SER A 856 13.40 28.94 -37.10
C SER A 856 13.89 27.71 -37.89
N GLU A 857 15.11 27.21 -37.64
CA GLU A 857 15.68 26.01 -38.28
C GLU A 857 15.78 24.83 -37.30
N LYS A 858 15.11 23.72 -37.58
CA LYS A 858 15.06 22.51 -36.72
C LYS A 858 15.57 21.28 -37.46
N ILE A 859 16.43 20.49 -36.81
CA ILE A 859 16.82 19.14 -37.29
C ILE A 859 15.66 18.20 -36.98
N ASN A 860 14.93 17.78 -38.02
CA ASN A 860 13.62 17.15 -37.87
C ASN A 860 13.66 15.62 -37.79
N ASN A 861 14.77 14.99 -38.17
CA ASN A 861 14.94 13.56 -38.17
C ASN A 861 16.37 13.14 -37.77
N TYR A 862 16.50 11.87 -37.40
CA TYR A 862 17.76 11.28 -36.93
C TYR A 862 18.85 11.30 -38.03
N ASP A 863 18.48 11.18 -39.31
CA ASP A 863 19.42 11.24 -40.43
C ASP A 863 20.06 12.62 -40.60
N GLN A 864 19.27 13.69 -40.49
CA GLN A 864 19.77 15.06 -40.50
C GLN A 864 20.68 15.32 -39.29
N PHE A 865 20.34 14.76 -38.13
CA PHE A 865 21.20 14.83 -36.94
C PHE A 865 22.55 14.15 -37.20
N LEU A 866 22.55 12.90 -37.65
CA LEU A 866 23.78 12.17 -37.96
C LEU A 866 24.58 12.82 -39.10
N GLY A 867 23.92 13.40 -40.10
CA GLY A 867 24.57 14.18 -41.15
C GLY A 867 25.24 15.44 -40.63
N LYS A 868 24.61 16.13 -39.66
CA LYS A 868 25.20 17.29 -38.98
C LYS A 868 26.39 16.89 -38.12
N VAL A 869 26.27 15.80 -37.35
CA VAL A 869 27.38 15.22 -36.57
C VAL A 869 28.55 14.86 -37.49
N LYS A 870 28.30 14.25 -38.65
CA LYS A 870 29.33 13.94 -39.65
C LYS A 870 30.05 15.20 -40.16
N SER A 871 29.28 16.23 -40.50
CA SER A 871 29.82 17.53 -40.93
C SER A 871 30.70 18.16 -39.84
N ASP A 872 30.25 18.12 -38.58
CA ASP A 872 30.96 18.68 -37.45
C ASP A 872 32.27 17.90 -37.17
N ILE A 873 32.26 16.57 -37.29
CA ILE A 873 33.48 15.73 -37.19
C ILE A 873 34.47 16.03 -38.33
N GLY A 874 33.99 16.16 -39.57
CA GLY A 874 34.84 16.47 -40.73
C GLY A 874 35.46 17.88 -40.71
N TYR A 875 34.95 18.78 -39.87
CA TYR A 875 35.61 20.06 -39.55
C TYR A 875 36.83 19.84 -38.63
N PHE A 876 36.73 18.91 -37.69
CA PHE A 876 37.79 18.58 -36.72
C PHE A 876 38.89 17.68 -37.27
N GLU A 877 38.57 16.77 -38.20
CA GLU A 877 39.58 16.01 -38.93
C GLU A 877 40.58 16.92 -39.67
N ARG A 878 40.21 18.18 -39.95
CA ARG A 878 41.09 19.19 -40.56
C ARG A 878 41.88 20.02 -39.54
N SER A 879 41.52 20.03 -38.25
CA SER A 879 42.11 20.92 -37.23
C SER A 879 43.21 20.32 -36.36
N LYS A 880 43.73 19.11 -36.68
CA LYS A 880 44.89 18.47 -36.03
C LYS A 880 44.83 18.38 -34.48
N PHE A 881 43.72 17.95 -33.88
CA PHE A 881 43.68 17.56 -32.45
C PHE A 881 43.48 16.03 -32.28
N SER A 882 44.28 15.38 -31.41
CA SER A 882 44.80 14.01 -31.69
C SER A 882 44.13 12.76 -31.08
N PRO A 883 43.36 12.70 -29.98
CA PRO A 883 42.69 11.44 -29.57
C PRO A 883 41.16 11.50 -29.63
N ILE A 884 40.60 12.70 -29.41
CA ILE A 884 39.15 12.93 -29.37
C ILE A 884 38.54 12.80 -30.77
N VAL A 885 39.25 13.24 -31.82
CA VAL A 885 38.80 13.11 -33.22
C VAL A 885 38.80 11.65 -33.67
N PHE A 886 39.78 10.85 -33.23
CA PHE A 886 39.81 9.42 -33.47
C PHE A 886 38.61 8.73 -32.79
N LEU A 887 38.35 9.02 -31.51
CA LEU A 887 37.19 8.49 -30.78
C LEU A 887 35.86 8.94 -31.40
N LEU A 888 35.70 10.21 -31.76
CA LEU A 888 34.49 10.74 -32.40
C LEU A 888 34.27 10.16 -33.81
N SER A 889 35.33 9.96 -34.60
CA SER A 889 35.23 9.32 -35.91
C SER A 889 34.91 7.83 -35.79
N LEU A 890 35.46 7.14 -34.77
CA LEU A 890 35.11 5.76 -34.44
C LEU A 890 33.65 5.66 -34.02
N LEU A 891 33.19 6.58 -33.16
CA LEU A 891 31.80 6.66 -32.68
C LEU A 891 30.84 7.00 -33.82
N HIS A 892 31.19 7.90 -34.73
CA HIS A 892 30.42 8.16 -35.94
C HIS A 892 30.42 6.96 -36.88
N LYS A 893 31.55 6.28 -37.10
CA LYS A 893 31.61 5.02 -37.87
C LYS A 893 30.74 3.95 -37.23
N SER A 894 30.77 3.81 -35.91
CA SER A 894 29.93 2.86 -35.17
C SER A 894 28.46 3.23 -35.26
N LEU A 895 28.08 4.49 -35.06
CA LEU A 895 26.70 4.96 -35.22
C LEU A 895 26.23 4.88 -36.68
N ALA A 896 27.12 5.11 -37.65
CA ALA A 896 26.85 4.98 -39.07
C ALA A 896 26.75 3.51 -39.50
N ASN A 897 27.55 2.61 -38.91
CA ASN A 897 27.43 1.17 -39.10
C ASN A 897 26.20 0.63 -38.40
N ILE A 898 25.89 1.05 -37.19
CA ILE A 898 24.63 0.74 -36.51
C ILE A 898 23.50 1.28 -37.36
N ARG A 899 23.53 2.52 -37.84
CA ARG A 899 22.54 3.07 -38.77
C ARG A 899 22.45 2.27 -40.06
N ASN A 900 23.56 1.96 -40.72
CA ASN A 900 23.55 1.21 -41.98
C ASN A 900 23.02 -0.20 -41.74
N THR A 901 23.42 -0.84 -40.65
CA THR A 901 22.89 -2.13 -40.20
C THR A 901 21.41 -2.00 -39.89
N LEU A 902 20.97 -0.98 -39.16
CA LEU A 902 19.58 -0.66 -38.87
C LEU A 902 18.82 -0.30 -40.16
N ILE A 903 19.40 0.33 -41.17
CA ILE A 903 18.75 0.62 -42.45
C ILE A 903 18.67 -0.68 -43.26
N THR A 904 19.74 -1.46 -43.36
CA THR A 904 19.74 -2.81 -43.94
C THR A 904 18.81 -3.79 -43.21
N ILE A 905 18.50 -3.53 -41.93
CA ILE A 905 17.51 -4.25 -41.11
C ILE A 905 16.09 -3.64 -41.26
N TYR A 906 15.95 -2.32 -41.37
CA TYR A 906 14.68 -1.56 -41.17
C TYR A 906 14.26 -0.62 -42.34
N GLY A 907 14.97 -0.54 -43.47
CA GLY A 907 14.59 0.23 -44.68
C GLY A 907 15.31 -0.26 -45.96
N ASN A 908 14.62 -0.62 -47.04
CA ASN A 908 13.61 0.17 -47.74
C ASN A 908 12.19 -0.39 -47.63
N LYS A 909 11.20 0.51 -47.82
CA LYS A 909 9.75 0.28 -47.90
C LYS A 909 9.35 -1.20 -48.05
N PHE A 910 8.95 -1.84 -46.96
CA PHE A 910 8.38 -3.19 -46.97
C PHE A 910 7.08 -3.17 -47.77
N LYS A 911 7.10 -3.81 -48.94
CA LYS A 911 5.98 -3.81 -49.90
C LYS A 911 5.31 -5.19 -50.00
N THR A 912 5.97 -6.26 -49.55
CA THR A 912 5.54 -7.65 -49.76
C THR A 912 5.47 -8.47 -48.47
N LYS A 913 4.76 -9.61 -48.48
CA LYS A 913 4.69 -10.54 -47.33
C LYS A 913 6.05 -11.15 -46.95
N GLN A 914 6.94 -11.37 -47.93
CA GLN A 914 8.29 -11.89 -47.72
C GLN A 914 9.17 -10.92 -46.92
N ASP A 915 8.99 -9.62 -47.13
CA ASP A 915 9.71 -8.58 -46.39
C ASP A 915 9.44 -8.64 -44.87
N TYR A 916 8.20 -8.95 -44.49
CA TYR A 916 7.82 -9.15 -43.08
C TYR A 916 8.42 -10.43 -42.49
N SER A 917 8.55 -11.50 -43.28
CA SER A 917 9.16 -12.76 -42.84
C SER A 917 10.66 -12.58 -42.58
N VAL A 918 11.33 -11.84 -43.45
CA VAL A 918 12.76 -11.49 -43.32
C VAL A 918 12.99 -10.56 -42.13
N LEU A 919 12.09 -9.62 -41.86
CA LEU A 919 12.14 -8.77 -40.66
C LEU A 919 12.00 -9.61 -39.37
N ILE A 920 11.06 -10.56 -39.33
CA ILE A 920 10.88 -11.47 -38.18
C ILE A 920 12.14 -12.33 -37.97
N LEU A 921 12.69 -12.90 -39.05
CA LEU A 921 13.92 -13.70 -38.98
C LEU A 921 15.12 -12.88 -38.48
N LYS A 922 15.27 -11.64 -38.96
CA LYS A 922 16.32 -10.71 -38.50
C LYS A 922 16.13 -10.27 -37.05
N LEU A 923 14.89 -10.10 -36.58
CA LEU A 923 14.58 -9.84 -35.17
C LEU A 923 14.95 -11.04 -34.29
N VAL A 924 14.70 -12.27 -34.76
CA VAL A 924 15.11 -13.50 -34.07
C VAL A 924 16.63 -13.60 -33.96
N ILE A 925 17.36 -13.34 -35.05
CA ILE A 925 18.83 -13.38 -35.05
C ILE A 925 19.44 -12.28 -34.17
N THR A 926 18.92 -11.05 -34.24
CA THR A 926 19.39 -9.94 -33.39
C THR A 926 19.12 -10.24 -31.91
N SER A 927 17.95 -10.81 -31.62
CA SER A 927 17.60 -11.26 -30.26
C SER A 927 18.52 -12.38 -29.79
N PHE A 928 18.93 -13.30 -30.68
CA PHE A 928 19.88 -14.38 -30.37
C PHE A 928 21.30 -13.84 -30.09
N VAL A 929 21.80 -12.91 -30.91
CA VAL A 929 23.12 -12.28 -30.68
C VAL A 929 23.13 -11.48 -29.38
N LEU A 930 22.07 -10.70 -29.12
CA LEU A 930 21.89 -10.01 -27.85
C LEU A 930 21.84 -11.03 -26.71
N PHE A 931 21.04 -12.09 -26.82
CA PHE A 931 20.94 -13.17 -25.84
C PHE A 931 22.30 -13.83 -25.52
N VAL A 932 23.15 -14.10 -26.52
CA VAL A 932 24.49 -14.67 -26.30
C VAL A 932 25.42 -13.68 -25.58
N GLY A 933 25.49 -12.43 -26.06
CA GLY A 933 26.32 -11.40 -25.41
C GLY A 933 25.88 -11.12 -23.97
N PHE A 934 24.57 -11.15 -23.76
CA PHE A 934 23.96 -11.02 -22.45
C PHE A 934 24.16 -12.25 -21.55
N THR A 935 24.14 -13.46 -22.10
CA THR A 935 24.42 -14.68 -21.33
C THR A 935 25.88 -14.69 -20.88
N ALA A 936 26.81 -14.24 -21.73
CA ALA A 936 28.20 -14.04 -21.35
C ALA A 936 28.34 -13.00 -20.23
N TYR A 937 27.63 -11.87 -20.34
CA TYR A 937 27.57 -10.87 -19.27
C TYR A 937 26.97 -11.43 -17.98
N ARG A 938 25.88 -12.23 -18.05
CA ARG A 938 25.26 -12.89 -16.90
C ARG A 938 26.26 -13.77 -16.16
N ILE A 939 27.09 -14.52 -16.88
CA ILE A 939 28.11 -15.39 -16.27
C ILE A 939 29.18 -14.56 -15.54
N VAL A 940 29.50 -13.38 -16.06
CA VAL A 940 30.47 -12.47 -15.43
C VAL A 940 29.85 -11.73 -14.23
N ASP A 941 28.64 -11.19 -14.38
CA ASP A 941 27.91 -10.46 -13.34
C ASP A 941 27.47 -11.39 -12.19
N SER A 942 27.04 -12.63 -12.47
CA SER A 942 26.73 -13.59 -11.40
C SER A 942 27.98 -13.92 -10.58
N LYS A 943 29.13 -14.08 -11.23
CA LYS A 943 30.42 -14.25 -10.52
C LYS A 943 30.79 -13.03 -9.66
N ILE A 944 30.49 -11.81 -10.11
CA ILE A 944 30.78 -10.58 -9.36
C ILE A 944 29.79 -10.38 -8.20
N ASN A 945 28.48 -10.54 -8.44
CA ASN A 945 27.44 -10.40 -7.42
C ASN A 945 27.55 -11.46 -6.32
N ARG A 946 27.96 -12.69 -6.67
CA ARG A 946 28.26 -13.75 -5.68
C ARG A 946 29.35 -13.33 -4.70
N LEU A 947 30.32 -12.50 -5.13
CA LEU A 947 31.37 -12.01 -4.24
C LEU A 947 30.88 -10.92 -3.28
N ALA A 948 29.78 -10.22 -3.58
CA ALA A 948 29.20 -9.19 -2.70
C ALA A 948 28.56 -9.77 -1.44
N PHE A 949 28.15 -11.05 -1.46
CA PHE A 949 27.61 -11.76 -0.30
C PHE A 949 28.68 -12.32 0.64
N ASN A 950 29.96 -12.28 0.26
CA ASN A 950 31.02 -12.78 1.12
C ASN A 950 31.22 -11.85 2.32
N PRO A 951 31.30 -12.39 3.56
CA PRO A 951 31.63 -11.59 4.72
C PRO A 951 33.01 -10.93 4.54
N ILE A 952 33.10 -9.63 4.79
CA ILE A 952 34.34 -8.85 4.62
C ILE A 952 34.82 -8.38 5.99
N ILE A 953 35.97 -8.88 6.42
CA ILE A 953 36.64 -8.48 7.65
C ILE A 953 37.50 -7.25 7.34
N SER A 954 37.20 -6.13 7.99
CA SER A 954 37.98 -4.90 7.85
C SER A 954 39.11 -4.81 8.88
N ARG A 955 38.89 -5.33 10.09
CA ARG A 955 39.85 -5.27 11.21
C ARG A 955 39.59 -6.39 12.21
N PHE A 956 40.62 -6.87 12.89
CA PHE A 956 40.50 -7.78 14.03
C PHE A 956 41.64 -7.55 15.01
N GLU A 957 41.35 -7.60 16.32
CA GLU A 957 42.29 -7.32 17.41
C GLU A 957 41.88 -8.04 18.70
N PRO A 958 42.81 -8.52 19.56
CA PRO A 958 44.27 -8.51 19.39
C PRO A 958 44.75 -9.50 18.32
N LYS A 959 45.96 -9.30 17.78
CA LYS A 959 46.56 -10.22 16.78
C LYS A 959 47.43 -11.29 17.43
N ILE A 960 48.00 -10.98 18.58
CA ILE A 960 48.79 -11.89 19.41
C ILE A 960 48.06 -11.98 20.73
N ASP A 961 47.85 -13.17 21.29
CA ASP A 961 47.05 -13.28 22.50
C ASP A 961 47.31 -14.52 23.34
N TYR A 962 46.95 -14.45 24.61
CA TYR A 962 46.85 -15.64 25.46
C TYR A 962 45.49 -16.32 25.29
N GLN A 963 45.41 -17.54 25.80
CA GLN A 963 44.12 -18.18 26.03
C GLN A 963 43.30 -17.37 27.05
N SER A 964 41.98 -17.37 26.87
CA SER A 964 40.98 -16.61 27.64
C SER A 964 40.91 -15.11 27.38
N THR A 965 41.59 -14.58 26.37
CA THR A 965 41.43 -13.19 25.96
C THR A 965 40.32 -13.05 24.92
N THR A 966 39.60 -11.93 24.93
CA THR A 966 38.52 -11.61 24.00
C THR A 966 39.06 -10.93 22.73
N VAL A 967 38.80 -11.55 21.59
CA VAL A 967 39.11 -11.01 20.25
C VAL A 967 37.90 -10.28 19.69
N LEU A 968 38.09 -9.05 19.22
CA LEU A 968 37.11 -8.22 18.51
C LEU A 968 37.38 -8.27 17.00
N ILE A 969 36.36 -8.63 16.23
CA ILE A 969 36.37 -8.65 14.77
C ILE A 969 35.37 -7.59 14.27
N ARG A 970 35.80 -6.75 13.32
CA ARG A 970 34.95 -5.77 12.64
C ARG A 970 34.96 -5.96 11.14
N GLY A 971 33.84 -5.64 10.51
CA GLY A 971 33.65 -5.80 9.09
C GLY A 971 32.24 -5.47 8.64
N LYS A 972 31.82 -6.12 7.57
CA LYS A 972 30.47 -5.99 7.01
C LYS A 972 29.99 -7.33 6.44
N SER A 973 28.68 -7.48 6.39
CA SER A 973 28.00 -8.65 5.82
C SER A 973 28.31 -9.94 6.58
N PHE A 974 28.42 -9.86 7.90
CA PHE A 974 28.66 -11.04 8.75
C PHE A 974 27.42 -11.92 8.88
N GLY A 975 26.22 -11.40 8.61
CA GLY A 975 24.97 -12.08 8.94
C GLY A 975 24.73 -12.16 10.43
N THR A 976 23.67 -12.87 10.82
CA THR A 976 23.41 -13.19 12.23
C THR A 976 23.21 -14.70 12.41
N PRO A 977 23.70 -15.32 13.50
CA PRO A 977 23.54 -16.76 13.72
C PRO A 977 22.07 -17.21 13.81
N GLU A 978 21.20 -16.39 14.39
CA GLU A 978 19.78 -16.71 14.62
C GLU A 978 18.92 -16.70 13.36
N ILE A 979 19.25 -15.83 12.40
CA ILE A 979 18.46 -15.62 11.18
C ILE A 979 19.08 -16.36 9.99
N ASP A 980 20.40 -16.27 9.83
CA ASP A 980 21.09 -16.74 8.63
C ASP A 980 21.84 -18.06 8.85
N GLY A 981 21.96 -18.54 10.10
CA GLY A 981 22.81 -19.69 10.43
C GLY A 981 24.31 -19.41 10.23
N SER A 982 24.73 -18.15 10.32
CA SER A 982 26.13 -17.74 10.16
C SER A 982 27.00 -18.21 11.34
N VAL A 983 28.23 -18.65 11.07
CA VAL A 983 29.13 -19.25 12.07
C VAL A 983 30.57 -18.76 11.90
N LEU A 984 31.25 -18.49 13.01
CA LEU A 984 32.68 -18.18 13.03
C LEU A 984 33.43 -19.50 13.18
N MET A 985 34.34 -19.76 12.25
CA MET A 985 35.06 -21.01 12.12
C MET A 985 36.53 -20.81 12.42
N SER A 986 37.15 -21.82 13.04
CA SER A 986 38.60 -21.98 13.12
C SER A 986 39.02 -23.27 12.41
N GLN A 987 40.33 -23.46 12.27
CA GLN A 987 40.91 -24.76 11.91
C GLN A 987 40.53 -25.90 12.87
N TYR A 988 39.99 -25.60 14.07
CA TYR A 988 39.53 -26.58 15.06
C TYR A 988 37.99 -26.77 15.06
N GLY A 989 37.25 -26.05 14.20
CA GLY A 989 35.79 -26.10 14.13
C GLY A 989 35.10 -24.78 14.52
N ALA A 990 33.78 -24.84 14.71
CA ALA A 990 32.94 -23.69 15.04
C ALA A 990 33.27 -23.12 16.42
N ILE A 991 33.25 -21.79 16.53
CA ILE A 991 33.60 -21.04 17.73
C ILE A 991 32.35 -20.45 18.37
N ARG A 992 32.26 -20.55 19.69
CA ARG A 992 31.23 -19.86 20.46
C ARG A 992 31.58 -18.38 20.58
N THR A 993 30.68 -17.50 20.13
CA THR A 993 30.86 -16.05 20.16
C THR A 993 30.08 -15.40 21.31
N SER A 994 30.64 -14.35 21.92
CA SER A 994 30.03 -13.59 23.01
C SER A 994 29.08 -12.50 22.52
N THR A 995 29.42 -11.82 21.43
CA THR A 995 28.49 -10.94 20.70
C THR A 995 28.67 -11.12 19.19
N TRP A 996 27.56 -11.07 18.46
CA TRP A 996 27.54 -11.14 17.00
C TRP A 996 26.49 -10.18 16.44
N THR A 997 26.94 -9.27 15.57
CA THR A 997 26.09 -8.38 14.77
C THR A 997 26.50 -8.43 13.30
N GLU A 998 25.77 -7.73 12.42
CA GLU A 998 26.07 -7.65 10.99
C GLU A 998 27.47 -7.08 10.64
N SER A 999 28.15 -6.44 11.61
CA SER A 999 29.44 -5.79 11.42
C SER A 999 30.47 -6.07 12.50
N THR A 1000 30.10 -6.73 13.60
CA THR A 1000 30.98 -6.92 14.76
C THR A 1000 30.80 -8.31 15.36
N ILE A 1001 31.91 -9.00 15.66
CA ILE A 1001 31.92 -10.27 16.38
C ILE A 1001 32.92 -10.18 17.53
N THR A 1002 32.57 -10.68 18.71
CA THR A 1002 33.55 -10.96 19.77
C THR A 1002 33.51 -12.43 20.16
N PHE A 1003 34.68 -12.97 20.52
CA PHE A 1003 34.80 -14.31 21.08
C PHE A 1003 36.02 -14.42 21.99
N ASP A 1004 35.98 -15.33 22.95
CA ASP A 1004 37.10 -15.61 23.84
C ASP A 1004 37.95 -16.75 23.28
N VAL A 1005 39.28 -16.59 23.28
CA VAL A 1005 40.23 -17.62 22.84
C VAL A 1005 40.08 -18.86 23.74
N PRO A 1006 39.65 -20.02 23.20
CA PRO A 1006 39.43 -21.22 24.01
C PRO A 1006 40.70 -21.74 24.69
N LEU A 1007 40.55 -22.17 25.95
CA LEU A 1007 41.64 -22.82 26.72
C LEU A 1007 42.18 -24.09 26.05
N SER A 1008 41.37 -24.75 25.22
CA SER A 1008 41.74 -25.97 24.49
C SER A 1008 42.66 -25.72 23.29
N TRP A 1009 42.81 -24.48 22.84
CA TRP A 1009 43.66 -24.16 21.70
C TRP A 1009 45.14 -24.18 22.08
N LYS A 1010 45.96 -24.89 21.30
CA LYS A 1010 47.40 -24.95 21.51
C LYS A 1010 48.07 -23.62 21.09
N PRO A 1011 49.17 -23.22 21.76
CA PRO A 1011 50.00 -22.10 21.30
C PRO A 1011 50.43 -22.27 19.84
N GLY A 1012 50.42 -21.17 19.09
CA GLY A 1012 50.70 -21.15 17.64
C GLY A 1012 49.72 -20.29 16.85
N ILE A 1013 49.83 -20.33 15.53
CA ILE A 1013 48.95 -19.58 14.62
C ILE A 1013 47.63 -20.34 14.42
N VAL A 1014 46.52 -19.63 14.59
CA VAL A 1014 45.17 -20.15 14.36
C VAL A 1014 44.50 -19.39 13.22
N LYS A 1015 44.12 -20.12 12.18
CA LYS A 1015 43.35 -19.60 11.05
C LYS A 1015 41.86 -19.57 11.35
N LEU A 1016 41.23 -18.45 11.04
CA LEU A 1016 39.85 -18.11 11.33
C LEU A 1016 39.14 -17.59 10.08
N TRP A 1017 37.85 -17.90 9.92
CA TRP A 1017 37.02 -17.35 8.85
C TRP A 1017 35.54 -17.33 9.26
N ILE A 1018 34.75 -16.50 8.59
CA ILE A 1018 33.30 -16.45 8.77
C ILE A 1018 32.66 -17.27 7.64
N ALA A 1019 31.76 -18.19 8.01
CA ALA A 1019 30.95 -18.97 7.09
C ALA A 1019 29.48 -18.52 7.20
N LYS A 1020 28.91 -18.05 6.10
CA LYS A 1020 27.54 -17.54 6.02
C LYS A 1020 26.75 -18.36 4.98
N PRO A 1021 25.71 -19.11 5.39
CA PRO A 1021 24.75 -19.69 4.44
C PRO A 1021 24.04 -18.58 3.68
N ILE A 1022 23.94 -18.72 2.35
CA ILE A 1022 23.16 -17.82 1.50
C ILE A 1022 22.33 -18.64 0.51
N ASN A 1023 21.14 -18.14 0.21
CA ASN A 1023 20.37 -18.63 -0.93
C ASN A 1023 20.76 -17.84 -2.18
N TYR A 1024 21.44 -18.49 -3.11
CA TYR A 1024 21.90 -17.88 -4.36
C TYR A 1024 21.34 -18.66 -5.55
N GLU A 1025 20.54 -17.98 -6.39
CA GLU A 1025 19.87 -18.59 -7.54
C GLU A 1025 19.04 -19.85 -7.19
N GLY A 1026 18.42 -19.87 -6.00
CA GLY A 1026 17.58 -20.99 -5.55
C GLY A 1026 18.38 -22.19 -5.02
N LYS A 1027 19.70 -22.07 -4.87
CA LYS A 1027 20.57 -23.08 -4.25
C LYS A 1027 21.16 -22.53 -2.96
N GLU A 1028 21.18 -23.35 -1.91
CA GLU A 1028 21.94 -23.04 -0.70
C GLU A 1028 23.43 -23.19 -0.98
N VAL A 1029 24.17 -22.12 -0.79
CA VAL A 1029 25.63 -22.08 -0.92
C VAL A 1029 26.22 -21.37 0.29
N VAL A 1030 27.45 -21.74 0.69
CA VAL A 1030 28.13 -21.12 1.82
C VAL A 1030 29.10 -20.05 1.31
N ALA A 1031 28.86 -18.80 1.70
CA ALA A 1031 29.77 -17.68 1.50
C ALA A 1031 30.83 -17.67 2.60
N ILE A 1032 32.10 -17.48 2.23
CA ILE A 1032 33.24 -17.60 3.16
C ILE A 1032 34.06 -16.30 3.10
N SER A 1033 34.43 -15.77 4.26
CA SER A 1033 35.34 -14.61 4.33
C SER A 1033 36.75 -14.98 3.87
N LYS A 1034 37.59 -13.98 3.58
CA LYS A 1034 39.04 -14.25 3.56
C LYS A 1034 39.48 -14.73 4.95
N PRO A 1035 40.28 -15.79 5.04
CA PRO A 1035 40.77 -16.25 6.33
C PRO A 1035 41.74 -15.23 6.92
N PHE A 1036 41.74 -15.12 8.24
CA PHE A 1036 42.66 -14.29 9.02
C PHE A 1036 43.30 -15.12 10.13
N GLU A 1037 44.39 -14.62 10.70
CA GLU A 1037 45.23 -15.38 11.62
C GLU A 1037 45.43 -14.61 12.92
N ILE A 1038 45.25 -15.31 14.04
CA ILE A 1038 45.71 -14.85 15.36
C ILE A 1038 46.83 -15.77 15.86
N ARG A 1039 47.77 -15.24 16.63
CA ARG A 1039 48.85 -16.00 17.26
C ARG A 1039 48.56 -16.19 18.74
N ILE A 1040 48.47 -17.43 19.19
CA ILE A 1040 48.30 -17.78 20.60
C ILE A 1040 49.67 -18.02 21.21
N ILE A 1041 49.98 -17.33 22.28
CA ILE A 1041 51.28 -17.43 22.95
C ILE A 1041 51.19 -18.29 24.23
N PRO A 1042 52.21 -19.12 24.51
CA PRO A 1042 52.22 -19.97 25.70
C PRO A 1042 52.43 -19.14 26.97
N ARG A 1043 51.78 -19.55 28.07
CA ARG A 1043 52.08 -19.00 29.40
C ARG A 1043 53.33 -19.69 29.96
N HIS A 1044 54.47 -19.00 29.93
CA HIS A 1044 55.71 -19.47 30.55
C HIS A 1044 55.94 -18.80 31.90
N SER A 1045 56.78 -19.42 32.74
CA SER A 1045 57.27 -18.80 33.98
C SER A 1045 58.33 -17.72 33.74
N THR A 1046 58.75 -17.53 32.49
CA THR A 1046 59.77 -16.55 32.05
C THR A 1046 59.25 -15.75 30.87
N PHE A 1047 59.52 -14.44 30.89
CA PHE A 1047 59.13 -13.51 29.83
C PHE A 1047 59.87 -13.81 28.52
N THR A 1048 59.13 -13.89 27.42
CA THR A 1048 59.61 -14.23 26.07
C THR A 1048 59.46 -13.04 25.13
N LYS A 1049 60.09 -13.12 23.94
CA LYS A 1049 59.93 -12.10 22.89
C LYS A 1049 58.49 -11.98 22.36
N ASP A 1050 57.70 -13.05 22.44
CA ASP A 1050 56.30 -13.01 22.06
C ASP A 1050 55.46 -12.24 23.11
N ASP A 1051 55.86 -12.27 24.38
CA ASP A 1051 55.27 -11.45 25.43
C ASP A 1051 55.58 -9.95 25.20
N ASP A 1052 56.83 -9.61 24.83
CA ASP A 1052 57.20 -8.23 24.44
C ASP A 1052 56.27 -7.69 23.33
N LEU A 1053 56.03 -8.49 22.28
CA LEU A 1053 55.16 -8.11 21.17
C LEU A 1053 53.70 -7.97 21.62
N PHE A 1054 53.24 -8.84 22.52
CA PHE A 1054 51.91 -8.75 23.10
C PHE A 1054 51.71 -7.42 23.85
N PHE A 1055 52.63 -7.05 24.75
CA PHE A 1055 52.54 -5.79 25.52
C PHE A 1055 52.74 -4.55 24.64
N GLN A 1056 53.55 -4.63 23.59
CA GLN A 1056 53.64 -3.55 22.61
C GLN A 1056 52.31 -3.32 21.89
N GLN A 1057 51.64 -4.40 21.46
CA GLN A 1057 50.34 -4.29 20.77
C GLN A 1057 49.29 -3.59 21.64
N ILE A 1058 49.31 -3.80 22.97
CA ILE A 1058 48.30 -3.24 23.89
C ILE A 1058 48.23 -1.73 23.75
N LYS A 1059 49.36 -1.05 23.52
CA LYS A 1059 49.40 0.41 23.34
C LYS A 1059 48.54 0.86 22.15
N ASP A 1060 48.53 0.09 21.07
CA ASP A 1060 47.89 0.40 19.80
C ASP A 1060 46.46 -0.17 19.66
N LEU A 1061 45.97 -0.94 20.65
CA LEU A 1061 44.61 -1.49 20.66
C LEU A 1061 43.55 -0.38 20.75
N GLU A 1062 42.42 -0.59 20.09
CA GLU A 1062 41.26 0.29 20.25
C GLU A 1062 40.75 0.33 21.71
N PRO A 1063 40.18 1.47 22.17
CA PRO A 1063 39.65 1.59 23.54
C PRO A 1063 38.65 0.50 23.91
N LEU A 1064 37.80 0.08 22.97
CA LEU A 1064 36.84 -1.01 23.21
C LEU A 1064 37.54 -2.35 23.44
N THR A 1065 38.59 -2.66 22.67
CA THR A 1065 39.37 -3.90 22.84
C THR A 1065 40.13 -3.90 24.17
N LYS A 1066 40.66 -2.74 24.59
CA LYS A 1066 41.29 -2.56 25.90
C LYS A 1066 40.30 -2.80 27.03
N LYS A 1067 39.12 -2.18 26.95
CA LYS A 1067 38.05 -2.33 27.93
C LYS A 1067 37.55 -3.77 28.05
N LEU A 1068 37.33 -4.46 26.92
CA LEU A 1068 36.86 -5.86 26.90
C LEU A 1068 37.82 -6.81 27.61
N ASN A 1069 39.13 -6.53 27.55
CA ASN A 1069 40.18 -7.37 28.13
C ASN A 1069 40.75 -6.84 29.45
N GLY A 1070 40.20 -5.76 30.00
CA GLY A 1070 40.66 -5.17 31.26
C GLY A 1070 42.05 -4.53 31.20
N TYR A 1071 42.47 -4.02 30.04
CA TYR A 1071 43.72 -3.27 29.85
C TYR A 1071 43.60 -1.76 30.07
N GLU A 1072 42.36 -1.27 30.24
CA GLU A 1072 42.04 0.16 30.37
C GLU A 1072 42.35 0.71 31.78
#